data_AF-A0A1V5MK93-F1
#
_entry.id   AF-A0A1V5MK93-F1
#
_cell.length_a   1.000
_cell.length_b   1.000
_cell.length_c   1.000
_cell.angle_alpha   90.00
_cell.angle_beta   90.00
_cell.angle_gamma   90.00
#
_symmetry.space_group_name_H-M   'P 1'
#
loop_
_entity.id
_entity.type
_entity.pdbx_description
1 polymer ?
#
loop_
_entity_poly.entity_id
_entity_poly.type
_entity_poly.pdbx_seq_one_letter_code
_entity_poly.pdbx_strand_id
1 'polypeptide(L)'
;MKRVPFPVPNNHADYELDSCPDRIGVRFDRPPAAGRYVTFKVTVILAEPLEAGQGLAVFSPFGFTPPQLRTPTAAGFVTVSGPAGVELKLTHYLVGKVKRERGMIAWPVNSGLKRGARLVFTFGDRSRGGPGSRVSLVAHQGLLVAAYRLRTPDEAAPPLLAKSPRIGVRPDRGALVRGFVTPVLAAGEEGRLQLVAEDRFGNRVADFRGEVRLRGVENLAGLPEKVAFKAADRGRRELSFRPRRPGCFTPVIVSARADHLAGPVEVTERPPEYRLYFGELHAHTELSQDGAGSLDEFYTFARDAAGLDFAAATDHQLPVAGMPGYASHASGLPNTSHARYPDRWRATAEAARRYHRPGRFVTFLGFEFNTSGNAGHRNLYFKGDEAEIIEAPSWPLPERFLQSWAGRRRDIMVVPHHPAICFSAGVYTSYRGLEIGVVDERIQPLVEIYSKHGTSEYFNNPRPLRGQAVGHFVQDMLEAGAHFGLVGGSDGHQANPGSSLEEPGWFRTLQYRSGLAAVWARELTREALWEAFFARRVYATTYPRVILRFQINDLFMGAAGTADYPRRIRIFVASPVLVNYLEVIKNGRVIFMTPEQGQNHPIPPEVEGELEFLDETPSDRAEDYYYLRLTLHGSERVWSSPVWVANK
;
A
#
# COMPACT_ATOMS: atom_id res chain seq x y z
N MET A 1 -15.91 15.07 -31.13
CA MET A 1 -15.94 13.60 -30.92
C MET A 1 -17.05 13.27 -29.93
N LYS A 2 -17.98 12.37 -30.31
CA LYS A 2 -19.14 11.98 -29.50
C LYS A 2 -18.69 11.21 -28.25
N ARG A 3 -19.33 11.50 -27.10
CA ARG A 3 -19.19 10.75 -25.84
C ARG A 3 -19.51 9.27 -26.08
N VAL A 4 -18.53 8.39 -25.91
CA VAL A 4 -18.78 6.99 -25.59
C VAL A 4 -18.74 6.91 -24.07
N PRO A 5 -19.86 6.66 -23.38
CA PRO A 5 -19.80 6.25 -21.99
C PRO A 5 -19.19 4.85 -21.99
N PHE A 6 -17.91 4.75 -21.65
CA PHE A 6 -17.28 3.45 -21.47
C PHE A 6 -18.03 2.73 -20.34
N PRO A 7 -18.63 1.55 -20.60
CA PRO A 7 -19.22 0.76 -19.54
C PRO A 7 -18.06 0.34 -18.64
N VAL A 8 -18.05 0.84 -17.42
CA VAL A 8 -17.26 0.23 -16.36
C VAL A 8 -17.85 -1.18 -16.23
N PRO A 9 -17.09 -2.26 -16.49
CA PRO A 9 -17.54 -3.57 -16.06
C PRO A 9 -17.71 -3.44 -14.55
N ASN A 10 -18.94 -3.51 -14.07
CA ASN A 10 -19.12 -3.81 -12.66
C ASN A 10 -18.42 -5.15 -12.49
N ASN A 11 -17.30 -5.20 -11.76
CA ASN A 11 -16.67 -6.46 -11.29
C ASN A 11 -17.61 -7.31 -10.40
N HIS A 12 -18.90 -6.99 -10.40
CA HIS A 12 -20.00 -7.56 -9.62
C HIS A 12 -21.10 -8.14 -10.51
N ALA A 13 -21.03 -7.96 -11.84
CA ALA A 13 -22.11 -8.39 -12.74
C ALA A 13 -22.23 -9.92 -12.86
N ASP A 14 -21.19 -10.67 -12.50
CA ASP A 14 -21.11 -12.12 -12.73
C ASP A 14 -21.19 -12.97 -11.45
N TYR A 15 -21.36 -12.37 -10.27
CA TYR A 15 -21.72 -13.15 -9.09
C TYR A 15 -23.24 -13.34 -9.10
N GLU A 16 -23.71 -14.59 -9.27
CA GLU A 16 -25.10 -14.96 -8.98
C GLU A 16 -25.37 -14.71 -7.49
N LEU A 17 -25.73 -13.47 -7.16
CA LEU A 17 -26.22 -13.11 -5.84
C LEU A 17 -27.66 -13.60 -5.74
N ASP A 18 -27.96 -14.31 -4.66
CA ASP A 18 -29.27 -14.89 -4.38
C ASP A 18 -30.39 -13.86 -4.62
N SER A 19 -31.46 -14.28 -5.30
CA SER A 19 -32.45 -13.44 -5.99
C SER A 19 -33.35 -12.56 -5.09
N CYS A 20 -33.02 -12.37 -3.81
CA CYS A 20 -33.84 -11.61 -2.88
C CYS A 20 -33.87 -10.10 -3.23
N PRO A 21 -35.02 -9.51 -3.61
CA PRO A 21 -35.06 -8.20 -4.25
C PRO A 21 -35.22 -7.03 -3.28
N ASP A 22 -34.86 -7.19 -1.99
CA ASP A 22 -34.90 -6.14 -0.96
C ASP A 22 -34.38 -4.81 -1.52
N ARG A 23 -35.12 -3.72 -1.28
CA ARG A 23 -34.72 -2.40 -1.77
C ARG A 23 -33.91 -1.70 -0.70
N ILE A 24 -32.65 -1.40 -1.02
CA ILE A 24 -31.72 -0.77 -0.11
C ILE A 24 -31.40 0.63 -0.63
N GLY A 25 -31.48 1.63 0.24
CA GLY A 25 -31.16 3.02 -0.09
C GLY A 25 -30.28 3.65 0.97
N VAL A 26 -29.31 4.45 0.55
CA VAL A 26 -28.42 5.21 1.44
C VAL A 26 -28.63 6.69 1.24
N ARG A 27 -28.84 7.43 2.34
CA ARG A 27 -28.96 8.89 2.32
C ARG A 27 -28.05 9.51 3.36
N PHE A 28 -27.21 10.45 2.94
CA PHE A 28 -26.37 11.26 3.81
C PHE A 28 -27.06 12.58 4.18
N ASP A 29 -26.75 13.11 5.36
CA ASP A 29 -27.13 14.47 5.78
C ASP A 29 -26.43 15.54 4.92
N ARG A 30 -25.23 15.24 4.42
CA ARG A 30 -24.43 16.06 3.52
C ARG A 30 -23.53 15.18 2.64
N PRO A 31 -23.04 15.67 1.49
CA PRO A 31 -22.16 14.86 0.64
C PRO A 31 -20.92 14.34 1.40
N PRO A 32 -20.64 13.02 1.33
CA PRO A 32 -19.45 12.44 1.95
C PRO A 32 -18.18 12.95 1.28
N ALA A 33 -17.23 13.38 2.10
CA ALA A 33 -15.91 13.85 1.68
C ALA A 33 -14.86 13.35 2.68
N ALA A 34 -13.62 13.21 2.25
CA ALA A 34 -12.56 12.60 3.04
C ALA A 34 -12.42 13.26 4.41
N GLY A 35 -12.37 12.45 5.47
CA GLY A 35 -12.24 12.90 6.86
C GLY A 35 -13.43 13.71 7.43
N ARG A 36 -14.49 13.98 6.66
CA ARG A 36 -15.66 14.72 7.12
C ARG A 36 -16.53 13.87 8.03
N TYR A 37 -17.09 14.46 9.08
CA TYR A 37 -18.13 13.81 9.87
C TYR A 37 -19.53 13.96 9.26
N VAL A 38 -20.23 12.84 9.09
CA VAL A 38 -21.57 12.76 8.48
C VAL A 38 -22.51 11.90 9.32
N THR A 39 -23.81 12.04 9.08
CA THR A 39 -24.83 11.11 9.52
C THR A 39 -25.44 10.50 8.27
N PHE A 40 -25.50 9.17 8.19
CA PHE A 40 -26.11 8.50 7.03
C PHE A 40 -27.11 7.45 7.45
N LYS A 41 -28.17 7.36 6.65
CA LYS A 41 -29.29 6.45 6.87
C LYS A 41 -29.25 5.36 5.82
N VAL A 42 -29.17 4.11 6.26
CA VAL A 42 -29.38 2.94 5.40
C VAL A 42 -30.81 2.47 5.62
N THR A 43 -31.62 2.59 4.58
CA THR A 43 -33.01 2.13 4.57
C THR A 43 -33.07 0.79 3.85
N VAL A 44 -33.69 -0.20 4.49
CA VAL A 44 -34.00 -1.48 3.86
C VAL A 44 -35.51 -1.66 3.85
N ILE A 45 -36.07 -1.88 2.66
CA ILE A 45 -37.47 -2.22 2.44
C ILE A 45 -37.54 -3.68 2.06
N LEU A 46 -38.22 -4.45 2.90
CA LEU A 46 -38.28 -5.91 2.78
C LEU A 46 -39.12 -6.33 1.57
N ALA A 47 -38.55 -7.11 0.66
CA ALA A 47 -39.25 -7.79 -0.42
C ALA A 47 -39.98 -9.05 0.07
N GLU A 48 -39.42 -9.70 1.09
CA GLU A 48 -39.96 -10.88 1.78
C GLU A 48 -40.04 -10.61 3.29
N PRO A 49 -40.95 -11.26 4.03
CA PRO A 49 -40.99 -11.13 5.49
C PRO A 49 -39.66 -11.46 6.18
N LEU A 50 -39.46 -10.94 7.38
CA LEU A 50 -38.46 -11.43 8.35
C LEU A 50 -39.23 -12.03 9.53
N GLU A 51 -39.07 -13.33 9.75
CA GLU A 51 -39.70 -14.02 10.88
C GLU A 51 -39.08 -13.59 12.22
N ALA A 52 -39.78 -13.86 13.32
CA ALA A 52 -39.22 -13.65 14.65
C ALA A 52 -37.93 -14.47 14.82
N GLY A 53 -36.85 -13.83 15.31
CA GLY A 53 -35.52 -14.44 15.44
C GLY A 53 -34.63 -14.32 14.19
N GLN A 54 -35.16 -13.87 13.06
CA GLN A 54 -34.36 -13.47 11.90
C GLN A 54 -33.90 -12.02 12.04
N GLY A 55 -32.82 -11.67 11.34
CA GLY A 55 -32.18 -10.36 11.47
C GLY A 55 -31.79 -9.76 10.13
N LEU A 56 -31.51 -8.47 10.16
CA LEU A 56 -30.95 -7.75 9.04
C LEU A 56 -29.63 -7.10 9.48
N ALA A 57 -28.54 -7.49 8.84
CA ALA A 57 -27.23 -6.90 9.08
C ALA A 57 -26.92 -5.83 8.03
N VAL A 58 -26.42 -4.68 8.48
CA VAL A 58 -25.93 -3.59 7.63
C VAL A 58 -24.55 -3.18 8.11
N PHE A 59 -23.63 -3.00 7.17
CA PHE A 59 -22.25 -2.65 7.46
C PHE A 59 -21.96 -1.18 7.17
N SER A 60 -21.25 -0.54 8.09
CA SER A 60 -20.63 0.76 7.81
C SER A 60 -19.57 0.58 6.71
N PRO A 61 -19.48 1.48 5.71
CA PRO A 61 -18.50 1.37 4.64
C PRO A 61 -17.06 1.32 5.17
N PHE A 62 -16.17 0.68 4.42
CA PHE A 62 -14.77 0.59 4.81
C PHE A 62 -14.12 1.97 4.95
N GLY A 63 -13.20 2.12 5.91
CA GLY A 63 -12.56 3.39 6.24
C GLY A 63 -13.42 4.39 7.02
N PHE A 64 -14.73 4.16 7.18
CA PHE A 64 -15.58 5.00 8.04
C PHE A 64 -15.46 4.58 9.51
N THR A 65 -15.64 5.54 10.44
CA THR A 65 -15.65 5.28 11.91
C THR A 65 -16.38 3.96 12.24
N PRO A 66 -15.77 3.05 13.03
CA PRO A 66 -16.46 1.83 13.43
C PRO A 66 -17.77 2.19 14.15
N PRO A 67 -18.91 1.60 13.75
CA PRO A 67 -20.17 1.80 14.43
C PRO A 67 -20.13 1.28 15.88
N GLN A 68 -20.80 1.98 16.79
CA GLN A 68 -20.88 1.65 18.20
C GLN A 68 -22.24 1.99 18.81
N LEU A 69 -22.58 1.33 19.92
CA LEU A 69 -23.89 1.43 20.60
C LEU A 69 -23.81 1.99 22.02
N ARG A 70 -22.61 2.24 22.53
CA ARG A 70 -22.34 2.47 23.97
C ARG A 70 -22.30 3.93 24.37
N THR A 71 -21.75 4.79 23.51
CA THR A 71 -21.43 6.18 23.88
C THR A 71 -22.12 7.13 22.89
N PRO A 72 -23.35 7.58 23.16
CA PRO A 72 -24.13 8.37 22.21
C PRO A 72 -23.51 9.73 21.82
N THR A 73 -22.62 10.25 22.67
CA THR A 73 -21.86 11.49 22.44
C THR A 73 -20.56 11.28 21.66
N ALA A 74 -20.15 10.03 21.41
CA ALA A 74 -18.93 9.71 20.66
C ALA A 74 -19.21 9.47 19.17
N ALA A 75 -18.16 9.48 18.37
CA ALA A 75 -18.24 9.19 16.95
C ALA A 75 -18.78 7.77 16.69
N GLY A 76 -19.46 7.59 15.55
CA GLY A 76 -19.94 6.27 15.12
C GLY A 76 -21.14 5.72 15.88
N PHE A 77 -21.84 6.51 16.72
CA PHE A 77 -23.06 6.04 17.37
C PHE A 77 -24.12 5.62 16.35
N VAL A 78 -24.79 4.49 16.58
CA VAL A 78 -25.81 3.96 15.66
C VAL A 78 -27.14 3.75 16.38
N THR A 79 -28.21 4.13 15.70
CA THR A 79 -29.58 3.82 16.09
C THR A 79 -30.32 3.11 14.96
N VAL A 80 -31.40 2.41 15.30
CA VAL A 80 -32.30 1.79 14.31
C VAL A 80 -33.74 2.17 14.61
N SER A 81 -34.54 2.35 13.56
CA SER A 81 -35.99 2.55 13.64
C SER A 81 -36.71 1.63 12.66
N GLY A 82 -37.94 1.25 12.99
CA GLY A 82 -38.76 0.34 12.21
C GLY A 82 -40.25 0.73 12.24
N PRO A 83 -41.14 -0.17 11.79
CA PRO A 83 -42.59 0.05 11.85
C PRO A 83 -43.07 0.30 13.29
N ALA A 84 -44.13 1.12 13.42
CA ALA A 84 -44.75 1.37 14.71
C ALA A 84 -45.23 0.06 15.37
N GLY A 85 -45.02 -0.07 16.69
CA GLY A 85 -45.39 -1.25 17.46
C GLY A 85 -44.40 -2.43 17.38
N VAL A 86 -43.35 -2.34 16.56
CA VAL A 86 -42.28 -3.35 16.52
C VAL A 86 -41.11 -2.92 17.38
N GLU A 87 -40.74 -3.76 18.34
CA GLU A 87 -39.53 -3.58 19.14
C GLU A 87 -38.32 -4.09 18.36
N LEU A 88 -37.29 -3.24 18.20
CA LEU A 88 -36.04 -3.59 17.53
C LEU A 88 -34.88 -3.60 18.52
N LYS A 89 -34.18 -4.73 18.61
CA LYS A 89 -32.90 -4.84 19.31
C LYS A 89 -31.76 -4.65 18.32
N LEU A 90 -30.91 -3.65 18.56
CA LEU A 90 -29.71 -3.39 17.77
C LEU A 90 -28.49 -4.03 18.44
N THR A 91 -27.75 -4.86 17.71
CA THR A 91 -26.52 -5.50 18.21
C THR A 91 -25.36 -5.33 17.24
N HIS A 92 -24.15 -5.58 17.72
CA HIS A 92 -23.03 -5.83 16.82
C HIS A 92 -23.26 -7.15 16.06
N TYR A 93 -22.80 -7.21 14.82
CA TYR A 93 -22.62 -8.45 14.10
C TYR A 93 -21.51 -9.26 14.77
N LEU A 94 -21.84 -10.46 15.23
CA LEU A 94 -20.93 -11.40 15.88
C LEU A 94 -20.84 -12.66 15.01
N VAL A 95 -19.66 -13.25 14.93
CA VAL A 95 -19.51 -14.62 14.42
C VAL A 95 -18.82 -15.41 15.52
N GLY A 96 -19.55 -16.31 16.16
CA GLY A 96 -19.14 -16.91 17.44
C GLY A 96 -18.90 -15.82 18.49
N LYS A 97 -17.73 -15.84 19.15
CA LYS A 97 -17.37 -14.85 20.18
C LYS A 97 -16.71 -13.59 19.62
N VAL A 98 -16.49 -13.50 18.31
CA VAL A 98 -15.72 -12.38 17.73
C VAL A 98 -16.62 -11.30 17.17
N LYS A 99 -16.44 -10.08 17.71
CA LYS A 99 -17.13 -8.88 17.27
C LYS A 99 -16.65 -8.47 15.89
N ARG A 100 -17.59 -8.27 14.97
CA ARG A 100 -17.32 -7.71 13.64
C ARG A 100 -17.53 -6.20 13.70
N GLU A 101 -16.45 -5.45 13.84
CA GLU A 101 -16.44 -4.02 14.21
C GLU A 101 -17.34 -3.10 13.35
N ARG A 102 -17.69 -3.49 12.12
CA ARG A 102 -18.48 -2.67 11.18
C ARG A 102 -19.94 -3.07 10.99
N GLY A 103 -20.32 -4.29 11.35
CA GLY A 103 -21.66 -4.81 11.10
C GLY A 103 -22.60 -4.53 12.25
N MET A 104 -23.75 -3.92 11.97
CA MET A 104 -24.85 -3.75 12.91
C MET A 104 -26.01 -4.64 12.51
N ILE A 105 -26.67 -5.30 13.47
CA ILE A 105 -27.83 -6.12 13.22
C ILE A 105 -29.05 -5.54 13.91
N ALA A 106 -30.16 -5.43 13.19
CA ALA A 106 -31.47 -5.18 13.79
C ALA A 106 -32.27 -6.48 13.89
N TRP A 107 -32.75 -6.76 15.10
CA TRP A 107 -33.58 -7.91 15.43
C TRP A 107 -35.00 -7.45 15.79
N PRO A 108 -36.04 -7.82 15.04
CA PRO A 108 -37.40 -7.78 15.55
C PRO A 108 -37.55 -8.70 16.77
N VAL A 109 -37.96 -8.14 17.91
CA VAL A 109 -38.03 -8.87 19.19
C VAL A 109 -39.43 -9.43 19.46
N ASN A 110 -40.45 -8.61 19.28
CA ASN A 110 -41.82 -8.92 19.71
C ASN A 110 -42.70 -9.51 18.59
N SER A 111 -42.36 -9.28 17.32
CA SER A 111 -43.10 -9.77 16.15
C SER A 111 -42.22 -9.72 14.91
N GLY A 112 -42.42 -10.65 13.97
CA GLY A 112 -41.76 -10.60 12.67
C GLY A 112 -42.11 -9.34 11.86
N LEU A 113 -41.30 -9.01 10.86
CA LEU A 113 -41.54 -7.90 9.95
C LEU A 113 -42.18 -8.39 8.66
N LYS A 114 -43.30 -7.76 8.28
CA LYS A 114 -44.01 -8.09 7.04
C LYS A 114 -43.25 -7.63 5.80
N ARG A 115 -43.58 -8.22 4.66
CA ARG A 115 -43.22 -7.67 3.34
C ARG A 115 -43.59 -6.19 3.26
N GLY A 116 -42.68 -5.38 2.72
CA GLY A 116 -42.81 -3.92 2.63
C GLY A 116 -42.42 -3.17 3.90
N ALA A 117 -42.14 -3.85 5.01
CA ALA A 117 -41.65 -3.19 6.21
C ALA A 117 -40.34 -2.46 5.93
N ARG A 118 -40.19 -1.31 6.59
CA ARG A 118 -39.06 -0.40 6.42
C ARG A 118 -38.24 -0.37 7.70
N LEU A 119 -36.98 -0.79 7.63
CA LEU A 119 -35.99 -0.52 8.67
C LEU A 119 -35.06 0.62 8.24
N VAL A 120 -34.68 1.47 9.18
CA VAL A 120 -33.74 2.56 8.95
C VAL A 120 -32.64 2.52 10.02
N PHE A 121 -31.43 2.16 9.61
CA PHE A 121 -30.22 2.28 10.41
C PHE A 121 -29.67 3.70 10.24
N THR A 122 -29.46 4.43 11.33
CA THR A 122 -28.85 5.76 11.34
C THR A 122 -27.44 5.64 11.89
N PHE A 123 -26.45 5.64 11.00
CA PHE A 123 -25.03 5.60 11.35
C PHE A 123 -24.51 7.01 11.60
N GLY A 124 -23.74 7.19 12.69
CA GLY A 124 -23.29 8.50 13.12
C GLY A 124 -24.47 9.36 13.60
N ASP A 125 -25.39 8.77 14.35
CA ASP A 125 -26.54 9.49 14.89
C ASP A 125 -26.08 10.59 15.86
N ARG A 126 -26.54 11.82 15.58
CA ARG A 126 -26.20 13.03 16.34
C ARG A 126 -27.30 13.46 17.31
N SER A 127 -28.40 12.72 17.40
CA SER A 127 -29.55 13.03 18.26
C SER A 127 -29.18 13.20 19.74
N ARG A 128 -28.03 12.68 20.16
CA ARG A 128 -27.48 12.78 21.53
C ARG A 128 -26.23 13.66 21.62
N GLY A 129 -25.94 14.49 20.63
CA GLY A 129 -24.84 15.46 20.66
C GLY A 129 -23.49 14.95 20.14
N GLY A 130 -23.42 13.73 19.62
CA GLY A 130 -22.18 13.19 19.04
C GLY A 130 -21.76 13.85 17.71
N PRO A 131 -20.49 13.71 17.30
CA PRO A 131 -19.97 14.36 16.10
C PRO A 131 -20.41 13.68 14.81
N GLY A 132 -21.01 12.49 14.84
CA GLY A 132 -21.39 11.69 13.67
C GLY A 132 -20.38 10.58 13.35
N SER A 133 -20.41 10.04 12.14
CA SER A 133 -19.43 9.07 11.63
C SER A 133 -18.40 9.79 10.75
N ARG A 134 -17.11 9.61 11.02
CA ARG A 134 -16.05 10.14 10.17
C ARG A 134 -15.97 9.30 8.90
N VAL A 135 -16.07 9.94 7.76
CA VAL A 135 -15.85 9.35 6.44
C VAL A 135 -14.39 8.92 6.30
N SER A 136 -14.15 7.90 5.45
CA SER A 136 -12.79 7.48 5.05
C SER A 136 -11.86 8.66 4.76
N LEU A 137 -10.58 8.54 5.12
CA LEU A 137 -9.57 9.54 4.73
C LEU A 137 -9.19 9.42 3.25
N VAL A 138 -9.49 8.26 2.64
CA VAL A 138 -9.24 7.98 1.22
C VAL A 138 -10.52 8.19 0.44
N ALA A 139 -10.40 8.89 -0.69
CA ALA A 139 -11.48 9.09 -1.65
C ALA A 139 -11.73 7.80 -2.44
N HIS A 140 -13.00 7.51 -2.71
CA HIS A 140 -13.43 6.29 -3.39
C HIS A 140 -14.59 6.59 -4.34
N GLN A 141 -14.72 5.80 -5.41
CA GLN A 141 -15.82 5.89 -6.36
C GLN A 141 -17.00 4.98 -5.99
N GLY A 142 -16.73 3.84 -5.35
CA GLY A 142 -17.78 2.86 -5.08
C GLY A 142 -17.53 1.98 -3.88
N LEU A 143 -17.46 2.53 -2.67
CA LEU A 143 -17.41 1.72 -1.45
C LEU A 143 -18.73 0.98 -1.23
N LEU A 144 -18.64 -0.32 -0.96
CA LEU A 144 -19.80 -1.17 -0.67
C LEU A 144 -20.41 -0.85 0.70
N VAL A 145 -21.73 -0.69 0.72
CA VAL A 145 -22.57 -0.72 1.94
C VAL A 145 -23.26 -2.07 1.97
N ALA A 146 -22.57 -3.06 2.54
CA ALA A 146 -23.04 -4.44 2.52
C ALA A 146 -24.25 -4.63 3.43
N ALA A 147 -25.25 -5.36 2.95
CA ALA A 147 -26.39 -5.78 3.72
C ALA A 147 -26.67 -7.28 3.52
N TYR A 148 -27.13 -7.92 4.59
CA TYR A 148 -27.36 -9.36 4.65
C TYR A 148 -28.63 -9.66 5.42
N ARG A 149 -29.38 -10.66 4.96
CA ARG A 149 -30.41 -11.31 5.78
C ARG A 149 -29.77 -12.39 6.64
N LEU A 150 -30.14 -12.45 7.91
CA LEU A 150 -29.72 -13.45 8.86
C LEU A 150 -30.90 -14.35 9.22
N ARG A 151 -30.75 -15.65 9.01
CA ARG A 151 -31.71 -16.68 9.40
C ARG A 151 -31.64 -16.95 10.90
N THR A 152 -30.45 -16.79 11.50
CA THR A 152 -30.23 -16.96 12.95
C THR A 152 -29.22 -15.93 13.49
N PRO A 153 -29.20 -15.68 14.81
CA PRO A 153 -28.23 -14.80 15.46
C PRO A 153 -26.75 -15.10 15.20
N ASP A 154 -26.42 -16.37 15.01
CA ASP A 154 -25.05 -16.85 14.88
C ASP A 154 -24.68 -17.28 13.45
N GLU A 155 -25.52 -16.94 12.45
CA GLU A 155 -25.26 -17.31 11.06
C GLU A 155 -23.93 -16.72 10.57
N ALA A 156 -23.01 -17.61 10.22
CA ALA A 156 -21.71 -17.27 9.68
C ALA A 156 -21.78 -17.11 8.16
N ALA A 157 -21.39 -15.93 7.67
CA ALA A 157 -21.24 -15.62 6.24
C ALA A 157 -22.53 -15.80 5.39
N PRO A 158 -23.63 -15.10 5.74
CA PRO A 158 -24.83 -15.08 4.91
C PRO A 158 -24.53 -14.51 3.49
N PRO A 159 -25.35 -14.85 2.48
CA PRO A 159 -25.21 -14.28 1.15
C PRO A 159 -25.45 -12.77 1.16
N LEU A 160 -24.59 -12.03 0.45
CA LEU A 160 -24.77 -10.59 0.23
C LEU A 160 -26.08 -10.34 -0.52
N LEU A 161 -26.86 -9.36 -0.07
CA LEU A 161 -28.04 -8.94 -0.81
C LEU A 161 -27.63 -8.29 -2.14
N ALA A 162 -28.17 -8.80 -3.26
CA ALA A 162 -27.82 -8.42 -4.62
C ALA A 162 -27.87 -6.90 -4.91
N LYS A 163 -28.76 -6.18 -4.21
CA LYS A 163 -28.96 -4.73 -4.37
C LYS A 163 -28.21 -3.88 -3.33
N SER A 164 -27.18 -4.43 -2.69
CA SER A 164 -26.34 -3.68 -1.75
C SER A 164 -25.70 -2.46 -2.44
N PRO A 165 -25.93 -1.24 -1.93
CA PRO A 165 -25.54 -0.02 -2.63
C PRO A 165 -24.04 0.25 -2.50
N ARG A 166 -23.51 0.97 -3.48
CA ARG A 166 -22.15 1.54 -3.45
C ARG A 166 -22.22 3.06 -3.32
N ILE A 167 -21.28 3.63 -2.58
CA ILE A 167 -21.20 5.07 -2.33
C ILE A 167 -19.84 5.62 -2.76
N GLY A 168 -19.84 6.87 -3.26
CA GLY A 168 -18.61 7.61 -3.51
C GLY A 168 -18.19 8.43 -2.29
N VAL A 169 -16.90 8.57 -2.07
CA VAL A 169 -16.26 9.51 -1.13
C VAL A 169 -15.43 10.49 -1.94
N ARG A 170 -15.73 11.78 -1.83
CA ARG A 170 -14.98 12.83 -2.51
C ARG A 170 -13.70 13.18 -1.72
N PRO A 171 -12.67 13.75 -2.37
CA PRO A 171 -11.58 14.42 -1.67
C PRO A 171 -12.10 15.52 -0.71
N ASP A 172 -11.30 15.86 0.30
CA ASP A 172 -11.50 17.01 1.17
C ASP A 172 -11.27 18.32 0.41
N ARG A 173 -11.68 19.45 1.00
CA ARG A 173 -11.60 20.76 0.37
C ARG A 173 -10.19 21.34 0.36
N GLY A 174 -9.87 21.91 -0.79
CA GLY A 174 -8.65 22.67 -1.03
C GLY A 174 -7.45 21.77 -1.26
N ALA A 175 -6.57 22.20 -2.16
CA ALA A 175 -5.50 21.37 -2.67
C ALA A 175 -4.11 21.92 -2.34
N LEU A 176 -3.18 21.03 -2.04
CA LEU A 176 -1.75 21.19 -2.24
C LEU A 176 -1.42 20.66 -3.64
N VAL A 177 -0.45 21.24 -4.35
CA VAL A 177 0.04 20.65 -5.61
C VAL A 177 1.38 19.97 -5.35
N ARG A 178 1.44 18.66 -5.56
CA ARG A 178 2.63 17.82 -5.44
C ARG A 178 3.27 17.60 -6.80
N GLY A 179 4.59 17.54 -6.86
CA GLY A 179 5.35 17.17 -8.05
C GLY A 179 5.98 15.79 -7.97
N PHE A 180 6.08 15.12 -9.11
CA PHE A 180 6.85 13.90 -9.32
C PHE A 180 7.65 14.03 -10.62
N VAL A 181 8.98 14.07 -10.50
CA VAL A 181 9.88 14.28 -11.63
C VAL A 181 10.60 13.00 -12.03
N THR A 182 10.94 12.87 -13.32
CA THR A 182 11.86 11.82 -13.80
C THR A 182 13.25 12.04 -13.17
N PRO A 183 13.77 11.07 -12.39
CA PRO A 183 14.89 11.34 -11.48
C PRO A 183 16.27 11.24 -12.12
N VAL A 184 16.47 10.44 -13.16
CA VAL A 184 17.83 10.20 -13.73
C VAL A 184 17.79 10.20 -15.26
N LEU A 185 18.47 11.17 -15.85
CA LEU A 185 18.45 11.49 -17.28
C LEU A 185 19.85 11.85 -17.78
N ALA A 186 20.11 11.70 -19.08
CA ALA A 186 21.25 12.37 -19.71
C ALA A 186 20.91 13.78 -20.18
N ALA A 187 21.91 14.64 -20.34
CA ALA A 187 21.74 15.94 -20.97
C ALA A 187 21.07 15.81 -22.36
N GLY A 188 20.05 16.62 -22.61
CA GLY A 188 19.24 16.60 -23.83
C GLY A 188 18.13 15.54 -23.88
N GLU A 189 18.12 14.58 -22.96
CA GLU A 189 17.10 13.54 -22.86
C GLU A 189 15.76 14.09 -22.37
N GLU A 190 14.64 13.56 -22.87
CA GLU A 190 13.32 14.01 -22.43
C GLU A 190 12.93 13.41 -21.07
N GLY A 191 12.69 14.28 -20.09
CA GLY A 191 12.10 13.96 -18.80
C GLY A 191 10.64 14.43 -18.69
N ARG A 192 9.96 14.00 -17.61
CA ARG A 192 8.60 14.43 -17.27
C ARG A 192 8.51 14.97 -15.85
N LEU A 193 7.71 16.01 -15.67
CA LEU A 193 7.25 16.50 -14.37
C LEU A 193 5.72 16.35 -14.31
N GLN A 194 5.25 15.48 -13.43
CA GLN A 194 3.83 15.31 -13.12
C GLN A 194 3.47 16.18 -11.92
N LEU A 195 2.45 17.02 -12.07
CA LEU A 195 1.89 17.84 -11.01
C LEU A 195 0.49 17.32 -10.66
N VAL A 196 0.22 17.08 -9.38
CA VAL A 196 -1.06 16.54 -8.90
C VAL A 196 -1.59 17.43 -7.78
N ALA A 197 -2.82 17.93 -7.96
CA ALA A 197 -3.56 18.61 -6.91
C ALA A 197 -4.14 17.56 -5.95
N GLU A 198 -3.71 17.56 -4.71
CA GLU A 198 -4.09 16.63 -3.65
C GLU A 198 -4.76 17.38 -2.49
N ASP A 199 -5.77 16.76 -1.86
CA ASP A 199 -6.24 17.22 -0.56
C ASP A 199 -5.19 16.92 0.52
N ARG A 200 -5.46 17.32 1.77
CA ARG A 200 -4.54 17.07 2.89
C ARG A 200 -4.30 15.58 3.21
N PHE A 201 -5.10 14.68 2.66
CA PHE A 201 -5.00 13.24 2.86
C PHE A 201 -4.36 12.52 1.66
N GLY A 202 -3.86 13.26 0.66
CA GLY A 202 -3.24 12.71 -0.54
C GLY A 202 -4.24 12.26 -1.62
N ASN A 203 -5.51 12.66 -1.55
CA ASN A 203 -6.49 12.34 -2.59
C ASN A 203 -6.47 13.36 -3.73
N ARG A 204 -6.44 12.88 -4.98
CA ARG A 204 -6.50 13.76 -6.16
C ARG A 204 -7.79 14.60 -6.20
N VAL A 205 -7.64 15.92 -6.21
CA VAL A 205 -8.72 16.92 -6.30
C VAL A 205 -9.01 17.25 -7.77
N ALA A 206 -9.87 16.45 -8.40
CA ALA A 206 -10.10 16.53 -9.85
C ALA A 206 -10.73 17.85 -10.34
N ASP A 207 -11.43 18.57 -9.47
CA ASP A 207 -12.04 19.86 -9.76
C ASP A 207 -11.13 21.06 -9.45
N PHE A 208 -9.87 20.83 -9.06
CA PHE A 208 -8.91 21.90 -8.81
C PHE A 208 -8.71 22.81 -10.04
N ARG A 209 -8.79 24.12 -9.80
CA ARG A 209 -8.45 25.19 -10.74
C ARG A 209 -7.53 26.15 -10.01
N GLY A 210 -6.47 26.59 -10.67
CA GLY A 210 -5.51 27.50 -10.06
C GLY A 210 -4.22 27.58 -10.86
N GLU A 211 -3.31 28.41 -10.41
CA GLU A 211 -1.96 28.52 -10.94
C GLU A 211 -0.96 28.12 -9.85
N VAL A 212 0.09 27.40 -10.24
CA VAL A 212 1.27 27.16 -9.42
C VAL A 212 2.50 27.75 -10.11
N ARG A 213 3.51 28.12 -9.33
CA ARG A 213 4.80 28.55 -9.87
C ARG A 213 5.84 27.45 -9.72
N LEU A 214 6.74 27.36 -10.69
CA LEU A 214 7.90 26.47 -10.65
C LEU A 214 9.17 27.30 -10.43
N ARG A 215 10.05 26.88 -9.52
CA ARG A 215 11.41 27.43 -9.32
C ARG A 215 12.45 26.32 -9.45
N GLY A 216 13.71 26.68 -9.71
CA GLY A 216 14.79 25.70 -9.85
C GLY A 216 14.69 24.88 -11.14
N VAL A 217 14.10 25.48 -12.19
CA VAL A 217 13.81 24.82 -13.48
C VAL A 217 14.64 25.40 -14.63
N GLU A 218 15.62 26.24 -14.34
CA GLU A 218 16.42 26.97 -15.34
C GLU A 218 17.21 26.02 -16.25
N ASN A 219 17.63 24.86 -15.71
CA ASN A 219 18.27 23.82 -16.49
C ASN A 219 17.29 22.90 -17.24
N LEU A 220 16.00 22.90 -16.85
CA LEU A 220 14.99 21.96 -17.33
C LEU A 220 14.13 22.59 -18.44
N ALA A 221 14.72 22.72 -19.62
CA ALA A 221 14.10 23.41 -20.75
C ALA A 221 12.76 22.77 -21.14
N GLY A 222 11.69 23.57 -21.19
CA GLY A 222 10.32 23.12 -21.45
C GLY A 222 9.38 23.29 -20.25
N LEU A 223 9.93 23.41 -19.04
CA LEU A 223 9.13 23.77 -17.86
C LEU A 223 8.92 25.29 -17.81
N PRO A 224 7.66 25.77 -17.78
CA PRO A 224 7.38 27.19 -17.60
C PRO A 224 7.45 27.58 -16.11
N GLU A 225 7.73 28.86 -15.82
CA GLU A 225 7.68 29.39 -14.45
C GLU A 225 6.28 29.33 -13.81
N LYS A 226 5.23 29.29 -14.64
CA LYS A 226 3.82 29.27 -14.22
C LYS A 226 3.05 28.17 -14.92
N VAL A 227 2.26 27.42 -14.17
CA VAL A 227 1.42 26.34 -14.68
C VAL A 227 -0.01 26.54 -14.21
N ALA A 228 -0.92 26.76 -15.15
CA ALA A 228 -2.35 26.87 -14.89
C ALA A 228 -3.07 25.51 -15.03
N PHE A 229 -3.90 25.17 -14.04
CA PHE A 229 -4.80 24.02 -14.02
C PHE A 229 -6.19 24.42 -14.53
N LYS A 230 -6.62 23.76 -15.61
CA LYS A 230 -7.92 23.89 -16.27
C LYS A 230 -8.83 22.71 -15.91
N ALA A 231 -10.09 22.80 -16.34
CA ALA A 231 -11.06 21.72 -16.12
C ALA A 231 -10.72 20.40 -16.79
N ALA A 232 -10.13 20.46 -17.99
CA ALA A 232 -9.71 19.28 -18.72
C ALA A 232 -8.56 18.52 -18.03
N ASP A 233 -7.76 19.20 -17.20
CA ASP A 233 -6.60 18.59 -16.52
C ASP A 233 -7.02 17.66 -15.37
N ARG A 234 -8.27 17.77 -14.88
CA ARG A 234 -8.81 16.93 -13.80
C ARG A 234 -7.86 16.84 -12.59
N GLY A 235 -7.27 17.98 -12.20
CA GLY A 235 -6.34 18.08 -11.08
C GLY A 235 -4.96 17.48 -11.31
N ARG A 236 -4.59 17.11 -12.55
CA ARG A 236 -3.27 16.56 -12.91
C ARG A 236 -2.73 17.24 -14.17
N ARG A 237 -1.46 17.65 -14.14
CA ARG A 237 -0.72 18.16 -15.30
C ARG A 237 0.53 17.32 -15.50
N GLU A 238 0.90 17.07 -16.75
CA GLU A 238 2.18 16.48 -17.11
C GLU A 238 2.89 17.43 -18.05
N LEU A 239 4.16 17.70 -17.77
CA LEU A 239 5.00 18.62 -18.52
C LEU A 239 6.26 17.87 -18.94
N SER A 240 6.63 17.96 -20.22
CA SER A 240 7.90 17.43 -20.71
C SER A 240 9.00 18.47 -20.58
N PHE A 241 10.23 18.03 -20.34
CA PHE A 241 11.40 18.89 -20.31
C PHE A 241 12.65 18.18 -20.86
N ARG A 242 13.68 18.95 -21.18
CA ARG A 242 15.01 18.45 -21.55
C ARG A 242 16.08 19.18 -20.74
N PRO A 243 16.88 18.49 -19.91
CA PRO A 243 17.93 19.14 -19.15
C PRO A 243 19.07 19.57 -20.08
N ARG A 244 19.65 20.75 -19.86
CA ARG A 244 20.69 21.30 -20.76
C ARG A 244 22.09 20.83 -20.38
N ARG A 245 22.43 20.88 -19.09
CA ARG A 245 23.77 20.55 -18.58
C ARG A 245 23.70 19.47 -17.49
N PRO A 246 24.78 18.68 -17.32
CA PRO A 246 24.94 17.76 -16.20
C PRO A 246 24.85 18.45 -14.83
N GLY A 247 24.46 17.70 -13.81
CA GLY A 247 24.31 18.16 -12.42
C GLY A 247 23.05 17.62 -11.75
N CYS A 248 22.85 17.95 -10.47
CA CYS A 248 21.62 17.65 -9.74
C CYS A 248 20.73 18.91 -9.66
N PHE A 249 19.43 18.74 -9.86
CA PHE A 249 18.45 19.84 -9.84
C PHE A 249 17.16 19.39 -9.17
N THR A 250 16.57 20.23 -8.32
CA THR A 250 15.32 19.90 -7.62
C THR A 250 14.24 20.95 -7.92
N PRO A 251 13.27 20.65 -8.81
CA PRO A 251 12.17 21.55 -9.09
C PRO A 251 11.29 21.80 -7.86
N VAL A 252 10.96 23.06 -7.62
CA VAL A 252 10.11 23.47 -6.49
C VAL A 252 8.77 23.96 -6.99
N ILE A 253 7.69 23.35 -6.51
CA ILE A 253 6.31 23.78 -6.73
C ILE A 253 5.98 24.78 -5.64
N VAL A 254 5.84 26.05 -6.01
CA VAL A 254 5.41 27.12 -5.11
C VAL A 254 3.90 27.25 -5.18
N SER A 255 3.26 27.07 -4.03
CA SER A 255 1.81 27.16 -3.90
C SER A 255 1.41 28.07 -2.73
N ALA A 256 0.14 28.48 -2.69
CA ALA A 256 -0.36 29.35 -1.62
C ALA A 256 -0.34 28.69 -0.22
N ARG A 257 -0.25 27.36 -0.12
CA ARG A 257 -0.27 26.63 1.15
C ARG A 257 1.12 26.26 1.64
N ALA A 258 1.93 25.68 0.77
CA ALA A 258 3.29 25.26 1.07
C ALA A 258 4.07 25.05 -0.23
N ASP A 259 5.39 25.23 -0.16
CA ASP A 259 6.30 24.81 -1.21
C ASP A 259 6.50 23.29 -1.15
N HIS A 260 6.60 22.65 -2.31
CA HIS A 260 6.82 21.21 -2.42
C HIS A 260 7.98 20.92 -3.39
N LEU A 261 8.90 20.04 -2.98
CA LEU A 261 10.01 19.59 -3.81
C LEU A 261 9.57 18.39 -4.65
N ALA A 262 9.63 18.50 -5.98
CA ALA A 262 9.15 17.46 -6.91
C ALA A 262 9.95 16.14 -6.87
N GLY A 263 11.08 16.14 -6.17
CA GLY A 263 12.15 15.15 -6.28
C GLY A 263 13.37 15.72 -7.00
N PRO A 264 14.56 15.19 -6.73
CA PRO A 264 15.79 15.55 -7.44
C PRO A 264 15.83 14.95 -8.84
N VAL A 265 16.58 15.61 -9.73
CA VAL A 265 16.88 15.21 -11.11
C VAL A 265 18.40 15.18 -11.26
N GLU A 266 18.97 14.00 -11.31
CA GLU A 266 20.35 13.77 -11.71
C GLU A 266 20.45 13.79 -13.23
N VAL A 267 21.27 14.70 -13.75
CA VAL A 267 21.58 14.83 -15.17
C VAL A 267 23.01 14.38 -15.40
N THR A 268 23.19 13.31 -16.17
CA THR A 268 24.49 12.75 -16.52
C THR A 268 25.00 13.29 -17.87
N GLU A 269 26.32 13.25 -18.07
CA GLU A 269 26.94 13.63 -19.36
C GLU A 269 26.58 12.66 -20.48
N ARG A 270 26.52 11.36 -20.16
CA ARG A 270 26.21 10.28 -21.10
C ARG A 270 24.95 9.55 -20.65
N PRO A 271 24.21 8.91 -21.56
CA PRO A 271 23.10 8.02 -21.21
C PRO A 271 23.50 7.07 -20.07
N PRO A 272 22.81 7.13 -18.91
CA PRO A 272 23.12 6.25 -17.79
C PRO A 272 22.74 4.82 -18.15
N GLU A 273 23.51 3.84 -17.67
CA GLU A 273 23.24 2.43 -17.92
C GLU A 273 21.89 1.99 -17.31
N TYR A 274 21.60 2.47 -16.10
CA TYR A 274 20.37 2.22 -15.38
C TYR A 274 19.66 3.54 -15.09
N ARG A 275 18.34 3.50 -15.17
CA ARG A 275 17.45 4.57 -14.73
C ARG A 275 16.74 4.15 -13.46
N LEU A 276 16.31 5.16 -12.72
CA LEU A 276 15.63 4.98 -11.45
C LEU A 276 14.12 5.12 -11.62
N TYR A 277 13.40 4.11 -11.15
CA TYR A 277 11.94 4.04 -11.17
C TYR A 277 11.39 3.79 -9.77
N PHE A 278 10.24 4.39 -9.44
CA PHE A 278 9.57 4.21 -8.15
C PHE A 278 8.23 3.50 -8.33
N GLY A 279 7.96 2.53 -7.47
CA GLY A 279 6.71 1.77 -7.51
C GLY A 279 6.28 1.22 -6.17
N GLU A 280 5.10 0.60 -6.18
CA GLU A 280 4.47 -0.02 -5.02
C GLU A 280 4.07 -1.44 -5.39
N LEU A 281 4.73 -2.43 -4.78
CA LEU A 281 4.45 -3.84 -5.06
C LEU A 281 3.44 -4.44 -4.09
N HIS A 282 3.15 -3.80 -2.95
CA HIS A 282 2.31 -4.37 -1.91
C HIS A 282 1.18 -3.44 -1.45
N ALA A 283 -0.03 -3.68 -1.97
CA ALA A 283 -1.26 -3.10 -1.46
C ALA A 283 -2.52 -3.88 -1.94
N HIS A 284 -3.61 -3.70 -1.22
CA HIS A 284 -4.86 -4.45 -1.33
C HIS A 284 -6.01 -3.61 -1.87
N THR A 285 -6.97 -4.32 -2.47
CA THR A 285 -8.22 -3.81 -3.02
C THR A 285 -9.42 -4.49 -2.35
N GLU A 286 -10.63 -4.22 -2.82
CA GLU A 286 -11.85 -4.88 -2.36
C GLU A 286 -11.92 -6.39 -2.66
N LEU A 287 -10.95 -6.93 -3.38
CA LEU A 287 -10.82 -8.38 -3.57
C LEU A 287 -10.22 -9.07 -2.34
N SER A 288 -9.51 -8.33 -1.49
CA SER A 288 -9.15 -8.76 -0.13
C SER A 288 -10.30 -8.51 0.84
N GLN A 289 -10.47 -9.42 1.80
CA GLN A 289 -11.52 -9.35 2.82
C GLN A 289 -11.39 -8.14 3.76
N ASP A 290 -10.19 -7.62 3.92
CA ASP A 290 -9.83 -6.48 4.73
C ASP A 290 -9.52 -5.24 3.89
N GLY A 291 -9.69 -5.30 2.57
CA GLY A 291 -9.42 -4.20 1.66
C GLY A 291 -10.67 -3.47 1.18
N ALA A 292 -10.44 -2.35 0.49
CA ALA A 292 -11.47 -1.55 -0.13
C ALA A 292 -10.97 -0.83 -1.38
N GLY A 293 -11.92 -0.42 -2.22
CA GLY A 293 -11.64 0.20 -3.51
C GLY A 293 -11.35 -0.85 -4.59
N SER A 294 -11.75 -0.55 -5.82
CA SER A 294 -11.60 -1.45 -6.96
C SER A 294 -10.16 -1.51 -7.48
N LEU A 295 -9.84 -2.54 -8.26
CA LEU A 295 -8.60 -2.62 -9.05
C LEU A 295 -8.38 -1.39 -9.95
N ASP A 296 -9.46 -0.83 -10.51
CA ASP A 296 -9.37 0.39 -11.33
C ASP A 296 -9.01 1.62 -10.51
N GLU A 297 -9.55 1.75 -9.30
CA GLU A 297 -9.15 2.79 -8.35
C GLU A 297 -7.67 2.63 -7.98
N PHE A 298 -7.23 1.40 -7.69
CA PHE A 298 -5.85 1.07 -7.35
C PHE A 298 -4.86 1.54 -8.44
N TYR A 299 -5.02 1.05 -9.67
CA TYR A 299 -4.07 1.36 -10.75
C TYR A 299 -4.19 2.80 -11.24
N THR A 300 -5.39 3.38 -11.21
CA THR A 300 -5.57 4.82 -11.51
C THR A 300 -4.89 5.69 -10.45
N PHE A 301 -5.00 5.34 -9.17
CA PHE A 301 -4.34 6.07 -8.10
C PHE A 301 -2.82 5.97 -8.25
N ALA A 302 -2.26 4.77 -8.41
CA ALA A 302 -0.83 4.55 -8.61
C ALA A 302 -0.27 5.43 -9.73
N ARG A 303 -0.88 5.39 -10.92
CA ARG A 303 -0.41 6.10 -12.11
C ARG A 303 -0.66 7.61 -12.03
N ASP A 304 -1.89 8.01 -11.69
CA ASP A 304 -2.32 9.39 -11.90
C ASP A 304 -2.25 10.27 -10.65
N ALA A 305 -2.40 9.69 -9.45
CA ALA A 305 -2.36 10.43 -8.19
C ALA A 305 -0.97 10.33 -7.57
N ALA A 306 -0.46 9.10 -7.37
CA ALA A 306 0.86 8.88 -6.80
C ALA A 306 1.99 9.06 -7.83
N GLY A 307 1.74 9.02 -9.15
CA GLY A 307 2.79 9.19 -10.15
C GLY A 307 3.89 8.11 -10.05
N LEU A 308 3.48 6.86 -9.78
CA LEU A 308 4.38 5.69 -9.76
C LEU A 308 4.68 5.21 -11.18
N ASP A 309 5.88 4.66 -11.36
CA ASP A 309 6.34 4.04 -12.60
C ASP A 309 5.85 2.59 -12.73
N PHE A 310 5.68 1.89 -11.61
CA PHE A 310 5.13 0.54 -11.59
C PHE A 310 4.30 0.24 -10.35
N ALA A 311 3.39 -0.73 -10.45
CA ALA A 311 2.61 -1.21 -9.31
C ALA A 311 2.12 -2.66 -9.45
N ALA A 312 1.81 -3.30 -8.33
CA ALA A 312 1.13 -4.60 -8.30
C ALA A 312 0.06 -4.61 -7.20
N ALA A 313 -1.17 -4.96 -7.55
CA ALA A 313 -2.19 -5.29 -6.55
C ALA A 313 -1.91 -6.70 -6.03
N THR A 314 -1.83 -6.87 -4.71
CA THR A 314 -1.44 -8.14 -4.07
C THR A 314 -2.50 -8.56 -3.07
N ASP A 315 -3.74 -8.65 -3.52
CA ASP A 315 -4.83 -9.12 -2.69
C ASP A 315 -4.56 -10.50 -2.09
N HIS A 316 -5.10 -10.78 -0.90
CA HIS A 316 -4.88 -12.06 -0.22
C HIS A 316 -5.41 -13.25 -1.04
N GLN A 317 -4.65 -14.34 -1.11
CA GLN A 317 -5.04 -15.56 -1.83
C GLN A 317 -6.14 -16.36 -1.13
N LEU A 318 -6.08 -16.45 0.21
CA LEU A 318 -6.99 -17.16 1.09
C LEU A 318 -7.32 -16.29 2.32
N PRO A 319 -8.47 -16.51 2.99
CA PRO A 319 -8.68 -15.99 4.32
C PRO A 319 -7.71 -16.65 5.33
N VAL A 320 -7.05 -15.87 6.18
CA VAL A 320 -6.18 -16.41 7.25
C VAL A 320 -7.03 -17.10 8.33
N ALA A 321 -6.99 -18.43 8.39
CA ALA A 321 -7.71 -19.22 9.40
C ALA A 321 -7.03 -19.13 10.78
N GLY A 322 -7.81 -18.88 11.84
CA GLY A 322 -7.36 -19.08 13.23
C GLY A 322 -6.46 -18.01 13.85
N MET A 323 -6.21 -16.87 13.20
CA MET A 323 -5.48 -15.74 13.81
C MET A 323 -6.37 -15.01 14.84
N PRO A 324 -5.98 -14.91 16.14
CA PRO A 324 -6.70 -14.11 17.14
C PRO A 324 -6.55 -12.59 16.94
N GLY A 325 -5.91 -12.16 15.85
CA GLY A 325 -5.85 -10.79 15.36
C GLY A 325 -6.46 -10.67 13.96
N TYR A 326 -7.49 -9.84 13.85
CA TYR A 326 -8.04 -9.13 12.68
C TYR A 326 -8.37 -9.84 11.35
N ALA A 327 -8.21 -11.16 11.22
CA ALA A 327 -8.69 -11.93 10.06
C ALA A 327 -9.91 -12.83 10.35
N SER A 328 -10.54 -12.72 11.52
CA SER A 328 -11.90 -13.22 11.64
C SER A 328 -12.84 -12.17 11.05
N HIS A 329 -12.85 -11.97 9.74
CA HIS A 329 -13.77 -11.04 9.11
C HIS A 329 -14.18 -11.51 7.73
N ALA A 330 -15.48 -11.81 7.61
CA ALA A 330 -16.25 -11.61 6.38
C ALA A 330 -16.60 -10.11 6.25
N SER A 331 -15.59 -9.23 6.29
CA SER A 331 -15.70 -8.00 5.51
C SER A 331 -15.30 -8.38 4.09
N GLY A 332 -16.00 -7.86 3.09
CA GLY A 332 -15.70 -8.14 1.68
C GLY A 332 -16.24 -9.49 1.15
N LEU A 333 -17.55 -9.54 0.90
CA LEU A 333 -18.22 -10.50 0.01
C LEU A 333 -18.21 -11.99 0.45
N PRO A 334 -19.23 -12.78 0.08
CA PRO A 334 -19.19 -14.23 0.30
C PRO A 334 -17.98 -14.85 -0.42
N ASN A 335 -17.04 -15.34 0.40
CA ASN A 335 -15.87 -16.14 0.03
C ASN A 335 -14.76 -15.33 -0.71
N THR A 336 -13.58 -15.27 -0.09
CA THR A 336 -12.50 -14.31 -0.36
C THR A 336 -11.28 -14.95 -1.01
N SER A 337 -11.39 -16.22 -1.40
CA SER A 337 -10.30 -16.93 -2.04
C SER A 337 -10.33 -16.82 -3.55
N HIS A 338 -9.23 -16.36 -4.13
CA HIS A 338 -9.01 -16.37 -5.58
C HIS A 338 -8.97 -17.80 -6.14
N ALA A 339 -8.38 -18.76 -5.40
CA ALA A 339 -8.34 -20.17 -5.80
C ALA A 339 -9.74 -20.82 -5.85
N ARG A 340 -10.69 -20.34 -5.04
CA ARG A 340 -12.08 -20.81 -5.06
C ARG A 340 -12.98 -20.03 -6.03
N TYR A 341 -12.48 -18.91 -6.56
CA TYR A 341 -13.19 -18.05 -7.51
C TYR A 341 -12.24 -17.55 -8.62
N PRO A 342 -12.03 -18.35 -9.68
CA PRO A 342 -11.08 -18.00 -10.74
C PRO A 342 -11.39 -16.67 -11.43
N ASP A 343 -12.65 -16.22 -11.45
CA ASP A 343 -13.02 -14.93 -12.06
C ASP A 343 -12.42 -13.72 -11.35
N ARG A 344 -12.14 -13.81 -10.04
CA ARG A 344 -11.41 -12.75 -9.32
C ARG A 344 -9.97 -12.66 -9.77
N TRP A 345 -9.31 -13.80 -9.90
CA TRP A 345 -7.93 -13.85 -10.38
C TRP A 345 -7.83 -13.36 -11.82
N ARG A 346 -8.79 -13.76 -12.66
CA ARG A 346 -8.95 -13.21 -14.02
C ARG A 346 -9.12 -11.70 -13.99
N ALA A 347 -9.95 -11.14 -13.10
CA ALA A 347 -10.12 -9.70 -12.97
C ALA A 347 -8.81 -8.98 -12.58
N THR A 348 -8.02 -9.55 -11.66
CA THR A 348 -6.70 -9.02 -11.29
C THR A 348 -5.73 -9.05 -12.48
N ALA A 349 -5.67 -10.19 -13.20
CA ALA A 349 -4.85 -10.36 -14.40
C ALA A 349 -5.25 -9.38 -15.52
N GLU A 350 -6.54 -9.26 -15.80
CA GLU A 350 -7.09 -8.31 -16.78
C GLU A 350 -6.78 -6.87 -16.38
N ALA A 351 -6.96 -6.49 -15.11
CA ALA A 351 -6.62 -5.15 -14.65
C ALA A 351 -5.12 -4.87 -14.82
N ALA A 352 -4.24 -5.79 -14.40
CA ALA A 352 -2.80 -5.66 -14.62
C ALA A 352 -2.50 -5.43 -16.11
N ARG A 353 -3.03 -6.29 -17.00
CA ARG A 353 -2.87 -6.15 -18.46
C ARG A 353 -3.40 -4.82 -18.99
N ARG A 354 -4.60 -4.40 -18.59
CA ARG A 354 -5.26 -3.17 -19.06
C ARG A 354 -4.45 -1.92 -18.75
N TYR A 355 -3.81 -1.83 -17.59
CA TYR A 355 -3.03 -0.66 -17.19
C TYR A 355 -1.56 -0.73 -17.61
N HIS A 356 -1.05 -1.91 -18.00
CA HIS A 356 0.33 -2.07 -18.43
C HIS A 356 0.63 -1.26 -19.70
N ARG A 357 1.54 -0.29 -19.59
CA ARG A 357 2.03 0.55 -20.68
C ARG A 357 3.56 0.64 -20.58
N PRO A 358 4.32 -0.23 -21.28
CA PRO A 358 5.78 -0.12 -21.34
C PRO A 358 6.24 1.31 -21.65
N GLY A 359 7.29 1.78 -20.97
CA GLY A 359 7.81 3.15 -21.08
C GLY A 359 6.99 4.23 -20.37
N ARG A 360 5.88 3.86 -19.71
CA ARG A 360 4.97 4.81 -19.03
C ARG A 360 4.47 4.35 -17.67
N PHE A 361 3.95 3.13 -17.55
CA PHE A 361 3.44 2.56 -16.31
C PHE A 361 3.43 1.03 -16.39
N VAL A 362 4.27 0.35 -15.60
CA VAL A 362 4.40 -1.12 -15.63
C VAL A 362 3.55 -1.75 -14.52
N THR A 363 2.90 -2.87 -14.80
CA THR A 363 2.12 -3.61 -13.80
C THR A 363 2.61 -5.04 -13.71
N PHE A 364 2.51 -5.63 -12.54
CA PHE A 364 2.74 -7.06 -12.34
C PHE A 364 1.46 -7.72 -11.81
N LEU A 365 1.21 -8.95 -12.25
CA LEU A 365 0.20 -9.80 -11.63
C LEU A 365 0.79 -10.37 -10.35
N GLY A 366 0.04 -10.31 -9.25
CA GLY A 366 0.51 -10.82 -7.97
C GLY A 366 -0.59 -10.99 -6.94
N PHE A 367 -0.25 -11.61 -5.82
CA PHE A 367 -1.11 -11.81 -4.67
C PHE A 367 -0.27 -12.02 -3.41
N GLU A 368 -0.86 -11.72 -2.25
CA GLU A 368 -0.22 -12.06 -0.98
C GLU A 368 -0.62 -13.47 -0.56
N PHE A 369 0.38 -14.34 -0.48
CA PHE A 369 0.29 -15.71 0.00
C PHE A 369 0.43 -15.75 1.52
N ASN A 370 -0.69 -16.02 2.18
CA ASN A 370 -0.72 -16.32 3.59
C ASN A 370 -0.79 -17.85 3.79
N THR A 371 0.24 -18.41 4.42
CA THR A 371 0.16 -19.79 4.88
C THR A 371 -0.36 -19.76 6.31
N SER A 372 -1.64 -20.02 6.52
CA SER A 372 -2.05 -20.50 7.86
C SER A 372 -1.11 -21.66 8.22
N GLY A 373 -0.29 -21.52 9.26
CA GLY A 373 0.61 -22.58 9.75
C GLY A 373 2.09 -22.57 9.33
N ASN A 374 2.51 -21.87 8.26
CA ASN A 374 3.95 -21.57 8.06
C ASN A 374 4.19 -20.10 8.40
N ALA A 375 5.30 -19.81 9.06
CA ALA A 375 5.53 -18.49 9.63
C ALA A 375 5.70 -17.39 8.56
N GLY A 376 4.97 -16.28 8.76
CA GLY A 376 5.01 -15.06 7.95
C GLY A 376 4.23 -15.09 6.63
N HIS A 377 4.01 -13.92 6.04
CA HIS A 377 3.37 -13.77 4.72
C HIS A 377 4.42 -13.60 3.62
N ARG A 378 4.06 -13.95 2.38
CA ARG A 378 4.91 -13.75 1.20
C ARG A 378 4.08 -13.20 0.06
N ASN A 379 4.56 -12.17 -0.63
CA ASN A 379 3.98 -11.78 -1.89
C ASN A 379 4.56 -12.61 -3.03
N LEU A 380 3.68 -13.05 -3.92
CA LEU A 380 4.03 -13.74 -5.15
C LEU A 380 3.70 -12.82 -6.33
N TYR A 381 4.68 -12.63 -7.19
CA TYR A 381 4.55 -11.86 -8.42
C TYR A 381 4.87 -12.73 -9.62
N PHE A 382 4.25 -12.41 -10.76
CA PHE A 382 4.53 -13.05 -12.02
C PHE A 382 5.04 -12.04 -13.03
N LYS A 383 6.02 -12.46 -13.84
CA LYS A 383 6.56 -11.63 -14.91
C LYS A 383 5.50 -11.27 -15.95
N GLY A 384 4.61 -12.22 -16.26
CA GLY A 384 3.47 -12.05 -17.16
C GLY A 384 2.13 -11.90 -16.42
N ASP A 385 1.04 -11.77 -17.19
CA ASP A 385 -0.33 -11.65 -16.66
C ASP A 385 -1.23 -12.83 -17.06
N GLU A 386 -0.61 -13.98 -17.38
CA GLU A 386 -1.30 -15.22 -17.76
C GLU A 386 -1.09 -16.34 -16.73
N ALA A 387 -0.41 -16.05 -15.63
CA ALA A 387 -0.10 -17.05 -14.62
C ALA A 387 -1.37 -17.57 -13.94
N GLU A 388 -1.41 -18.87 -13.70
CA GLU A 388 -2.41 -19.49 -12.85
C GLU A 388 -2.14 -19.17 -11.38
N ILE A 389 -3.21 -18.95 -10.61
CA ILE A 389 -3.06 -18.82 -9.18
C ILE A 389 -2.74 -20.18 -8.55
N ILE A 390 -1.90 -20.19 -7.53
CA ILE A 390 -1.67 -21.40 -6.73
C ILE A 390 -2.99 -21.86 -6.09
N GLU A 391 -3.26 -23.17 -6.11
CA GLU A 391 -4.31 -23.79 -5.30
C GLU A 391 -3.65 -24.44 -4.09
N ALA A 392 -3.79 -23.83 -2.92
CA ALA A 392 -3.19 -24.36 -1.71
C ALA A 392 -4.08 -25.44 -1.07
N PRO A 393 -3.51 -26.56 -0.56
CA PRO A 393 -4.28 -27.58 0.12
C PRO A 393 -4.91 -27.06 1.41
N SER A 394 -5.87 -27.81 1.97
CA SER A 394 -6.44 -27.48 3.27
C SER A 394 -5.37 -27.49 4.36
N TRP A 395 -5.54 -26.63 5.36
CA TRP A 395 -4.65 -26.57 6.51
C TRP A 395 -4.58 -27.91 7.28
N PRO A 396 -3.41 -28.30 7.83
CA PRO A 396 -2.09 -27.66 7.70
C PRO A 396 -1.46 -27.87 6.31
N LEU A 397 -0.73 -26.86 5.83
CA LEU A 397 0.00 -26.97 4.57
C LEU A 397 1.21 -27.90 4.73
N PRO A 398 1.57 -28.70 3.70
CA PRO A 398 2.83 -29.44 3.69
C PRO A 398 4.04 -28.52 3.86
N GLU A 399 5.07 -29.03 4.54
CA GLU A 399 6.35 -28.33 4.65
C GLU A 399 6.90 -28.04 3.24
N ARG A 400 7.48 -26.85 3.04
CA ARG A 400 8.05 -26.41 1.74
C ARG A 400 7.06 -26.49 0.56
N PHE A 401 5.74 -26.51 0.80
CA PHE A 401 4.73 -26.54 -0.28
C PHE A 401 4.96 -25.44 -1.33
N LEU A 402 5.17 -24.20 -0.87
CA LEU A 402 5.43 -23.07 -1.75
C LEU A 402 6.67 -23.29 -2.61
N GLN A 403 7.75 -23.80 -2.04
CA GLN A 403 8.98 -24.13 -2.79
C GLN A 403 8.73 -25.23 -3.82
N SER A 404 7.99 -26.26 -3.47
CA SER A 404 7.65 -27.35 -4.41
C SER A 404 6.83 -26.86 -5.61
N TRP A 405 5.93 -25.90 -5.39
CA TRP A 405 5.10 -25.32 -6.44
C TRP A 405 5.85 -24.25 -7.27
N ALA A 406 6.56 -23.33 -6.60
CA ALA A 406 7.21 -22.19 -7.24
C ALA A 406 8.61 -22.50 -7.78
N GLY A 407 9.36 -23.42 -7.17
CA GLY A 407 10.80 -23.61 -7.40
C GLY A 407 11.19 -24.11 -8.80
N ARG A 408 10.23 -24.58 -9.60
CA ARG A 408 10.44 -24.98 -11.01
C ARG A 408 10.09 -23.87 -12.01
N ARG A 409 9.41 -22.82 -11.55
CA ARG A 409 8.96 -21.71 -12.38
C ARG A 409 10.11 -20.73 -12.63
N ARG A 410 10.10 -20.08 -13.80
CA ARG A 410 11.06 -19.03 -14.17
C ARG A 410 10.42 -17.65 -14.28
N ASP A 411 9.10 -17.61 -14.18
CA ASP A 411 8.25 -16.44 -14.33
C ASP A 411 7.71 -15.93 -12.99
N ILE A 412 8.20 -16.45 -11.86
CA ILE A 412 7.72 -16.11 -10.51
C ILE A 412 8.81 -15.46 -9.67
N MET A 413 8.42 -14.51 -8.84
CA MET A 413 9.22 -13.91 -7.78
C MET A 413 8.45 -13.98 -6.47
N VAL A 414 9.11 -14.46 -5.43
CA VAL A 414 8.58 -14.56 -4.06
C VAL A 414 9.27 -13.49 -3.22
N VAL A 415 8.51 -12.70 -2.47
CA VAL A 415 9.04 -11.65 -1.60
C VAL A 415 8.46 -11.83 -0.21
N PRO A 416 9.28 -12.19 0.80
CA PRO A 416 8.85 -12.23 2.18
C PRO A 416 8.35 -10.85 2.63
N HIS A 417 7.21 -10.86 3.28
CA HIS A 417 6.58 -9.66 3.84
C HIS A 417 6.72 -9.66 5.36
N HIS A 418 7.00 -8.47 5.92
CA HIS A 418 7.09 -8.16 7.35
C HIS A 418 7.61 -9.34 8.22
N PRO A 419 8.84 -9.85 7.96
CA PRO A 419 9.27 -11.16 8.45
C PRO A 419 9.26 -11.30 9.98
N ALA A 420 9.45 -10.19 10.71
CA ALA A 420 9.47 -10.17 12.16
C ALA A 420 8.10 -9.92 12.80
N ILE A 421 7.00 -9.83 12.03
CA ILE A 421 5.69 -9.53 12.61
C ILE A 421 5.09 -10.76 13.32
N CYS A 422 4.62 -10.54 14.54
CA CYS A 422 3.69 -11.43 15.22
C CYS A 422 2.44 -10.59 15.43
N PHE A 423 1.34 -10.83 14.71
CA PHE A 423 0.13 -9.98 14.72
C PHE A 423 -0.62 -9.92 16.08
N SER A 424 0.02 -10.35 17.16
CA SER A 424 -0.39 -10.13 18.54
C SER A 424 0.49 -9.04 19.18
N ALA A 425 -0.11 -8.17 19.98
CA ALA A 425 0.65 -7.14 20.68
C ALA A 425 1.60 -7.78 21.71
N GLY A 426 2.91 -7.61 21.52
CA GLY A 426 3.93 -8.17 22.42
C GLY A 426 5.29 -8.34 21.75
N VAL A 427 6.25 -8.82 22.53
CA VAL A 427 7.55 -9.30 22.06
C VAL A 427 7.61 -10.79 22.32
N TYR A 428 7.96 -11.57 21.30
CA TYR A 428 7.91 -13.02 21.34
C TYR A 428 9.29 -13.60 21.00
N THR A 429 9.76 -14.49 21.86
CA THR A 429 10.99 -15.28 21.65
C THR A 429 10.69 -16.73 21.28
N SER A 430 9.50 -17.23 21.60
CA SER A 430 9.04 -18.60 21.28
C SER A 430 8.14 -18.67 20.05
N TYR A 431 7.67 -17.53 19.55
CA TYR A 431 6.86 -17.48 18.33
C TYR A 431 7.79 -17.45 17.12
N ARG A 432 7.56 -18.34 16.14
CA ARG A 432 8.32 -18.35 14.89
C ARG A 432 7.82 -17.25 13.97
N GLY A 433 8.67 -16.25 13.71
CA GLY A 433 8.51 -15.33 12.59
C GLY A 433 8.89 -16.00 11.26
N LEU A 434 8.90 -15.24 10.16
CA LEU A 434 9.17 -15.81 8.84
C LEU A 434 10.53 -16.51 8.79
N GLU A 435 10.55 -17.73 8.26
CA GLU A 435 11.79 -18.49 8.01
C GLU A 435 12.20 -18.36 6.54
N ILE A 436 13.40 -17.81 6.30
CA ILE A 436 13.86 -17.50 4.94
C ILE A 436 14.23 -18.76 4.14
N GLY A 437 14.79 -19.78 4.81
CA GLY A 437 15.29 -21.02 4.18
C GLY A 437 14.21 -22.02 3.71
N VAL A 438 12.93 -21.66 3.81
CA VAL A 438 11.80 -22.49 3.32
C VAL A 438 11.62 -22.36 1.80
N VAL A 439 12.06 -21.23 1.23
CA VAL A 439 12.00 -20.93 -0.21
C VAL A 439 13.42 -20.64 -0.70
N ASP A 440 13.75 -21.16 -1.88
CA ASP A 440 15.06 -21.00 -2.51
C ASP A 440 15.29 -19.54 -2.93
N GLU A 441 16.45 -18.99 -2.59
CA GLU A 441 16.86 -17.62 -2.93
C GLU A 441 16.81 -17.32 -4.42
N ARG A 442 16.97 -18.34 -5.28
CA ARG A 442 16.87 -18.20 -6.74
C ARG A 442 15.52 -17.65 -7.21
N ILE A 443 14.46 -17.82 -6.43
CA ILE A 443 13.13 -17.25 -6.70
C ILE A 443 12.70 -16.25 -5.62
N GLN A 444 13.55 -16.01 -4.62
CA GLN A 444 13.31 -15.09 -3.51
C GLN A 444 14.41 -14.02 -3.42
N PRO A 445 14.61 -13.21 -4.48
CA PRO A 445 15.71 -12.27 -4.54
C PRO A 445 15.53 -11.06 -3.62
N LEU A 446 14.34 -10.82 -3.07
CA LEU A 446 13.99 -9.59 -2.33
C LEU A 446 13.33 -9.92 -0.99
N VAL A 447 13.36 -8.96 -0.06
CA VAL A 447 12.55 -8.94 1.16
C VAL A 447 11.93 -7.55 1.34
N GLU A 448 10.68 -7.50 1.78
CA GLU A 448 10.02 -6.25 2.17
C GLU A 448 10.47 -5.85 3.59
N ILE A 449 11.42 -4.91 3.65
CA ILE A 449 11.97 -4.43 4.94
C ILE A 449 11.04 -3.45 5.64
N TYR A 450 10.14 -2.79 4.90
CA TYR A 450 9.25 -1.76 5.43
C TYR A 450 7.88 -1.79 4.76
N SER A 451 6.85 -1.64 5.59
CA SER A 451 5.48 -1.33 5.18
C SER A 451 4.83 -0.34 6.16
N LYS A 452 3.54 -0.02 5.98
CA LYS A 452 2.82 0.79 6.99
C LYS A 452 2.77 0.10 8.36
N HIS A 453 3.08 -1.20 8.48
CA HIS A 453 3.22 -1.88 9.77
C HIS A 453 4.42 -1.39 10.60
N GLY A 454 5.49 -0.98 9.93
CA GLY A 454 6.79 -0.64 10.51
C GLY A 454 7.93 -1.26 9.70
N THR A 455 9.14 -1.16 10.23
CA THR A 455 10.30 -1.83 9.62
C THR A 455 10.68 -3.11 10.35
N SER A 456 11.05 -4.12 9.55
CA SER A 456 11.62 -5.38 9.98
C SER A 456 13.16 -5.36 9.94
N GLU A 457 13.80 -4.19 9.95
CA GLU A 457 15.27 -4.09 9.87
C GLU A 457 15.98 -4.79 11.05
N TYR A 458 15.65 -4.40 12.29
CA TYR A 458 16.18 -4.97 13.53
C TYR A 458 15.19 -4.76 14.69
N PHE A 459 15.37 -5.53 15.77
CA PHE A 459 14.54 -5.43 16.97
C PHE A 459 14.69 -4.06 17.67
N ASN A 460 13.57 -3.46 18.12
CA ASN A 460 13.54 -2.13 18.74
C ASN A 460 14.07 -0.98 17.86
N ASN A 461 13.91 -1.10 16.54
CA ASN A 461 14.13 0.03 15.65
C ASN A 461 13.12 1.18 15.91
N PRO A 462 13.38 2.42 15.42
CA PRO A 462 12.51 3.58 15.66
C PRO A 462 11.11 3.55 15.05
N ARG A 463 10.83 2.60 14.14
CA ARG A 463 9.50 2.38 13.54
C ARG A 463 9.07 0.92 13.76
N PRO A 464 8.87 0.51 15.02
CA PRO A 464 8.68 -0.89 15.35
C PRO A 464 7.36 -1.42 14.79
N LEU A 465 7.37 -2.71 14.44
CA LEU A 465 6.16 -3.48 14.14
C LEU A 465 5.28 -3.59 15.38
N ARG A 466 3.96 -3.63 15.18
CA ARG A 466 3.04 -3.97 16.27
C ARG A 466 3.02 -5.48 16.48
N GLY A 467 3.90 -5.93 17.37
CA GLY A 467 4.10 -7.33 17.67
C GLY A 467 5.32 -7.90 16.93
N GLN A 468 6.32 -8.32 17.70
CA GLN A 468 7.66 -8.60 17.17
C GLN A 468 8.12 -10.01 17.56
N ALA A 469 8.58 -10.78 16.57
CA ALA A 469 9.26 -12.05 16.75
C ALA A 469 10.78 -11.81 16.68
N VAL A 470 11.47 -11.97 17.81
CA VAL A 470 12.93 -11.79 17.91
C VAL A 470 13.64 -12.90 17.13
N GLY A 471 14.71 -12.56 16.40
CA GLY A 471 15.47 -13.51 15.58
C GLY A 471 14.95 -13.66 14.14
N HIS A 472 13.94 -12.87 13.75
CA HIS A 472 13.31 -12.92 12.42
C HIS A 472 13.36 -11.57 11.69
N PHE A 473 14.26 -10.67 12.10
CA PHE A 473 14.49 -9.41 11.42
C PHE A 473 15.42 -9.59 10.22
N VAL A 474 15.42 -8.60 9.33
CA VAL A 474 16.27 -8.60 8.12
C VAL A 474 17.74 -8.70 8.49
N GLN A 475 18.22 -8.01 9.54
CA GLN A 475 19.59 -8.17 10.01
C GLN A 475 19.89 -9.59 10.52
N ASP A 476 18.94 -10.26 11.18
CA ASP A 476 19.11 -11.65 11.62
C ASP A 476 19.26 -12.59 10.41
N MET A 477 18.51 -12.32 9.34
CA MET A 477 18.58 -13.10 8.11
C MET A 477 19.88 -12.86 7.32
N LEU A 478 20.34 -11.61 7.25
CA LEU A 478 21.64 -11.28 6.64
C LEU A 478 22.79 -11.92 7.44
N GLU A 479 22.69 -11.91 8.77
CA GLU A 479 23.65 -12.56 9.67
C GLU A 479 23.71 -14.09 9.43
N ALA A 480 22.57 -14.70 9.11
CA ALA A 480 22.47 -16.11 8.73
C ALA A 480 22.95 -16.40 7.29
N GLY A 481 23.44 -15.41 6.55
CA GLY A 481 24.02 -15.56 5.22
C GLY A 481 23.01 -15.47 4.06
N ALA A 482 21.84 -14.86 4.26
CA ALA A 482 20.86 -14.69 3.19
C ALA A 482 21.22 -13.58 2.19
N HIS A 483 20.90 -13.78 0.91
CA HIS A 483 21.19 -12.83 -0.18
C HIS A 483 19.93 -12.24 -0.82
N PHE A 484 19.37 -11.19 -0.23
CA PHE A 484 18.20 -10.48 -0.76
C PHE A 484 18.40 -8.97 -0.91
N GLY A 485 17.71 -8.38 -1.88
CA GLY A 485 17.55 -6.94 -2.02
C GLY A 485 16.45 -6.41 -1.11
N LEU A 486 16.52 -5.13 -0.76
CA LEU A 486 15.57 -4.50 0.17
C LEU A 486 14.54 -3.67 -0.60
N VAL A 487 13.26 -3.98 -0.41
CA VAL A 487 12.14 -3.19 -0.97
C VAL A 487 11.20 -2.71 0.11
N GLY A 488 10.50 -1.61 -0.19
CA GLY A 488 9.43 -1.08 0.64
C GLY A 488 8.08 -1.22 -0.06
N GLY A 489 7.04 -1.34 0.74
CA GLY A 489 5.65 -1.28 0.30
C GLY A 489 4.82 -0.54 1.34
N SER A 490 3.51 -0.68 1.25
CA SER A 490 2.57 -0.04 2.16
C SER A 490 1.75 -1.08 2.90
N ASP A 491 1.42 -2.20 2.26
CA ASP A 491 0.37 -3.10 2.75
C ASP A 491 -0.93 -2.27 2.98
N GLY A 492 -1.20 -1.38 2.03
CA GLY A 492 -2.31 -0.43 2.09
C GLY A 492 -3.63 -1.09 1.71
N HIS A 493 -4.66 -0.95 2.55
CA HIS A 493 -5.95 -1.65 2.39
C HIS A 493 -7.09 -0.78 1.82
N GLN A 494 -6.75 0.28 1.09
CA GLN A 494 -7.73 1.25 0.60
C GLN A 494 -7.55 1.59 -0.89
N ALA A 495 -6.89 0.71 -1.66
CA ALA A 495 -6.63 0.93 -3.09
C ALA A 495 -5.96 2.28 -3.42
N ASN A 496 -5.05 2.73 -2.55
CA ASN A 496 -4.30 3.98 -2.68
C ASN A 496 -2.77 3.76 -2.62
N PRO A 497 -2.21 2.92 -3.50
CA PRO A 497 -0.77 2.63 -3.55
C PRO A 497 0.05 3.92 -3.76
N GLY A 498 1.14 4.08 -3.02
CA GLY A 498 2.01 5.26 -3.06
C GLY A 498 1.35 6.53 -2.53
N SER A 499 0.32 6.42 -1.69
CA SER A 499 -0.36 7.58 -1.11
C SER A 499 0.55 8.43 -0.23
N SER A 500 0.38 9.76 -0.34
CA SER A 500 1.03 10.72 0.54
C SER A 500 0.42 10.81 1.93
N LEU A 501 -0.62 10.03 2.24
CA LEU A 501 -1.31 10.03 3.54
C LEU A 501 -0.34 9.75 4.68
N GLU A 502 -0.19 10.71 5.60
CA GLU A 502 0.69 10.58 6.77
C GLU A 502 -0.03 9.97 7.97
N GLU A 503 -1.36 10.04 7.99
CA GLU A 503 -2.16 9.39 9.02
C GLU A 503 -2.00 7.87 8.98
N PRO A 504 -2.04 7.22 10.16
CA PRO A 504 -2.03 5.78 10.25
C PRO A 504 -3.18 5.19 9.44
N GLY A 505 -2.96 3.98 8.95
CA GLY A 505 -4.00 3.21 8.28
C GLY A 505 -5.18 2.92 9.20
N TRP A 506 -6.23 2.39 8.60
CA TRP A 506 -7.42 2.00 9.35
C TRP A 506 -7.13 0.97 10.44
N PHE A 507 -6.22 0.05 10.14
CA PHE A 507 -5.84 -1.01 11.03
C PHE A 507 -4.81 -0.52 12.04
N ARG A 508 -4.98 -0.98 13.28
CA ARG A 508 -4.12 -0.67 14.41
C ARG A 508 -2.65 -1.06 14.23
N THR A 509 -2.37 -1.98 13.32
CA THR A 509 -1.02 -2.43 12.97
C THR A 509 -0.39 -1.53 11.89
N LEU A 510 -1.20 -0.89 11.04
CA LEU A 510 -0.75 0.06 10.01
C LEU A 510 -0.56 1.45 10.63
N GLN A 511 0.62 1.70 11.19
CA GLN A 511 0.91 2.85 12.04
C GLN A 511 1.59 4.00 11.28
N TYR A 512 2.23 3.71 10.14
CA TYR A 512 3.11 4.65 9.45
C TYR A 512 2.62 4.98 8.04
N ARG A 513 3.34 5.87 7.35
CA ARG A 513 3.13 6.22 5.94
C ARG A 513 3.51 5.07 5.00
N SER A 514 2.95 5.08 3.77
CA SER A 514 3.33 4.13 2.71
C SER A 514 4.83 4.14 2.42
N GLY A 515 5.42 2.97 2.21
CA GLY A 515 6.75 2.83 1.62
C GLY A 515 6.68 2.65 0.11
N LEU A 516 7.84 2.68 -0.54
CA LEU A 516 8.00 2.44 -1.98
C LEU A 516 9.21 1.57 -2.24
N ALA A 517 9.15 0.85 -3.35
CA ALA A 517 10.29 0.20 -3.97
C ALA A 517 10.89 1.15 -5.01
N ALA A 518 12.21 1.31 -4.96
CA ALA A 518 12.97 2.05 -5.96
C ALA A 518 13.89 1.08 -6.70
N VAL A 519 13.94 1.18 -8.02
CA VAL A 519 14.53 0.15 -8.90
C VAL A 519 15.43 0.79 -9.94
N TRP A 520 16.66 0.29 -10.05
CA TRP A 520 17.61 0.64 -11.09
C TRP A 520 17.53 -0.35 -12.26
N ALA A 521 16.78 0.04 -13.29
CA ALA A 521 16.53 -0.78 -14.48
C ALA A 521 16.93 -0.04 -15.76
N ARG A 522 17.30 -0.78 -16.80
CA ARG A 522 17.73 -0.20 -18.09
C ARG A 522 16.60 0.59 -18.77
N GLU A 523 15.37 0.14 -18.59
CA GLU A 523 14.17 0.71 -19.19
C GLU A 523 12.93 0.41 -18.34
N LEU A 524 11.83 1.13 -18.58
CA LEU A 524 10.56 0.91 -17.88
C LEU A 524 9.72 -0.17 -18.59
N THR A 525 10.19 -1.41 -18.53
CA THR A 525 9.50 -2.60 -19.08
C THR A 525 9.38 -3.68 -18.01
N ARG A 526 8.47 -4.66 -18.19
CA ARG A 526 8.37 -5.80 -17.28
C ARG A 526 9.69 -6.55 -17.24
N GLU A 527 10.32 -6.73 -18.40
CA GLU A 527 11.56 -7.47 -18.60
C GLU A 527 12.72 -6.85 -17.83
N ALA A 528 12.93 -5.53 -17.99
CA ALA A 528 14.04 -4.84 -17.35
C ALA A 528 13.83 -4.64 -15.85
N LEU A 529 12.59 -4.36 -15.40
CA LEU A 529 12.29 -4.31 -13.97
C LEU A 529 12.45 -5.69 -13.32
N TRP A 530 11.98 -6.75 -13.98
CA TRP A 530 12.12 -8.13 -13.50
C TRP A 530 13.59 -8.52 -13.37
N GLU A 531 14.42 -8.23 -14.37
CA GLU A 531 15.86 -8.46 -14.29
C GLU A 531 16.50 -7.66 -13.15
N ALA A 532 16.13 -6.39 -12.98
CA ALA A 532 16.62 -5.55 -11.88
C ALA A 532 16.24 -6.08 -10.49
N PHE A 533 15.02 -6.62 -10.33
CA PHE A 533 14.59 -7.26 -9.08
C PHE A 533 15.47 -8.48 -8.74
N PHE A 534 15.73 -9.36 -9.71
CA PHE A 534 16.57 -10.55 -9.51
C PHE A 534 18.05 -10.19 -9.31
N ALA A 535 18.53 -9.12 -9.94
CA ALA A 535 19.85 -8.57 -9.69
C ALA A 535 19.93 -7.73 -8.39
N ARG A 536 18.82 -7.62 -7.64
CA ARG A 536 18.71 -6.87 -6.38
C ARG A 536 19.10 -5.40 -6.49
N ARG A 537 19.04 -4.80 -7.68
CA ARG A 537 19.37 -3.39 -7.92
C ARG A 537 18.20 -2.50 -7.51
N VAL A 538 17.87 -2.58 -6.23
CA VAL A 538 16.70 -1.96 -5.61
C VAL A 538 17.06 -1.32 -4.28
N TYR A 539 16.14 -0.52 -3.77
CA TYR A 539 16.18 -0.03 -2.40
C TYR A 539 14.77 0.31 -1.91
N ALA A 540 14.63 0.35 -0.59
CA ALA A 540 13.39 0.67 0.09
C ALA A 540 13.38 2.13 0.52
N THR A 541 12.25 2.81 0.41
CA THR A 541 12.04 4.13 1.02
C THR A 541 10.70 4.19 1.73
N THR A 542 10.61 4.97 2.79
CA THR A 542 9.39 5.23 3.57
C THR A 542 8.55 6.38 3.00
N TYR A 543 8.44 6.43 1.66
CA TYR A 543 7.78 7.44 0.82
C TYR A 543 8.70 8.40 0.06
N PRO A 544 9.65 9.13 0.69
CA PRO A 544 10.46 10.12 -0.04
C PRO A 544 11.22 9.52 -1.22
N ARG A 545 11.13 10.16 -2.38
CA ARG A 545 11.82 9.75 -3.61
C ARG A 545 13.23 10.32 -3.64
N VAL A 546 14.14 9.61 -2.99
CA VAL A 546 15.58 9.92 -2.91
C VAL A 546 16.29 9.21 -4.06
N ILE A 547 17.24 9.86 -4.75
CA ILE A 547 18.19 9.16 -5.63
C ILE A 547 19.30 8.60 -4.75
N LEU A 548 19.48 7.28 -4.80
CA LEU A 548 20.47 6.56 -3.98
C LEU A 548 21.32 5.62 -4.85
N ARG A 549 22.63 5.81 -4.81
CA ARG A 549 23.62 4.84 -5.33
C ARG A 549 24.57 4.44 -4.21
N PHE A 550 24.83 3.16 -4.08
CA PHE A 550 25.76 2.60 -3.09
C PHE A 550 26.62 1.52 -3.75
N GLN A 551 27.93 1.60 -3.54
CA GLN A 551 28.92 0.75 -4.20
C GLN A 551 30.07 0.41 -3.25
N ILE A 552 30.56 -0.83 -3.34
CA ILE A 552 31.82 -1.26 -2.74
C ILE A 552 32.76 -1.67 -3.88
N ASN A 553 33.88 -0.95 -4.05
CA ASN A 553 34.69 -0.99 -5.26
C ASN A 553 33.79 -0.85 -6.49
N ASP A 554 33.78 -1.85 -7.38
CA ASP A 554 32.94 -1.87 -8.60
C ASP A 554 31.61 -2.62 -8.42
N LEU A 555 31.33 -3.12 -7.21
CA LEU A 555 30.10 -3.84 -6.90
C LEU A 555 28.99 -2.86 -6.54
N PHE A 556 28.00 -2.75 -7.42
CA PHE A 556 26.78 -1.96 -7.19
C PHE A 556 25.85 -2.64 -6.17
N MET A 557 25.05 -1.86 -5.44
CA MET A 557 24.05 -2.39 -4.51
C MET A 557 23.21 -3.52 -5.13
N GLY A 558 23.12 -4.63 -4.40
CA GLY A 558 22.54 -5.89 -4.85
C GLY A 558 23.55 -6.94 -5.36
N ALA A 559 24.76 -6.52 -5.73
CA ALA A 559 25.79 -7.41 -6.26
C ALA A 559 26.58 -8.14 -5.16
N ALA A 560 27.10 -9.31 -5.54
CA ALA A 560 28.05 -10.10 -4.75
C ALA A 560 29.35 -10.26 -5.57
N GLY A 561 30.50 -10.22 -4.90
CA GLY A 561 31.80 -10.39 -5.56
C GLY A 561 32.95 -10.49 -4.58
N THR A 562 34.18 -10.33 -5.08
CA THR A 562 35.41 -10.45 -4.29
C THR A 562 36.20 -9.16 -4.31
N ALA A 563 36.73 -8.72 -3.17
CA ALA A 563 37.67 -7.60 -3.11
C ALA A 563 38.57 -7.63 -1.88
N ASP A 564 39.83 -7.25 -2.09
CA ASP A 564 40.82 -7.05 -1.05
C ASP A 564 40.54 -5.77 -0.24
N TYR A 565 41.08 -5.74 0.98
CA TYR A 565 41.17 -4.52 1.77
C TYR A 565 42.37 -3.66 1.31
N PRO A 566 42.30 -2.32 1.41
CA PRO A 566 41.12 -1.54 1.84
C PRO A 566 40.03 -1.51 0.76
N ARG A 567 38.77 -1.54 1.20
CA ARG A 567 37.60 -1.52 0.31
C ARG A 567 37.08 -0.10 0.16
N ARG A 568 36.93 0.35 -1.08
CA ARG A 568 36.43 1.68 -1.41
C ARG A 568 34.91 1.71 -1.36
N ILE A 569 34.34 2.55 -0.52
CA ILE A 569 32.90 2.73 -0.38
C ILE A 569 32.50 4.02 -1.09
N ARG A 570 31.61 3.92 -2.08
CA ARG A 570 31.09 5.06 -2.85
C ARG A 570 29.59 5.20 -2.66
N ILE A 571 29.15 6.40 -2.31
CA ILE A 571 27.75 6.73 -2.05
C ILE A 571 27.39 7.98 -2.84
N PHE A 572 26.21 7.98 -3.47
CA PHE A 572 25.58 9.19 -3.99
C PHE A 572 24.18 9.30 -3.42
N VAL A 573 23.84 10.47 -2.90
CA VAL A 573 22.52 10.80 -2.37
C VAL A 573 22.06 12.14 -2.93
N ALA A 574 20.84 12.18 -3.46
CA ALA A 574 20.09 13.42 -3.65
C ALA A 574 18.69 13.22 -3.08
N SER A 575 18.23 14.13 -2.21
CA SER A 575 17.00 13.92 -1.42
C SER A 575 16.11 15.17 -1.45
N PRO A 576 14.79 15.04 -1.66
CA PRO A 576 13.84 16.14 -1.53
C PRO A 576 13.46 16.40 -0.05
N VAL A 577 14.12 15.74 0.90
CA VAL A 577 13.92 15.87 2.34
C VAL A 577 15.29 15.93 3.00
N LEU A 578 15.42 16.77 4.02
CA LEU A 578 16.65 16.89 4.81
C LEU A 578 17.14 15.51 5.31
N VAL A 579 18.42 15.23 5.09
CA VAL A 579 19.08 14.00 5.57
C VAL A 579 19.64 14.28 6.96
N ASN A 580 19.08 13.64 7.99
CA ASN A 580 19.56 13.78 9.36
C ASN A 580 20.79 12.90 9.61
N TYR A 581 20.76 11.65 9.13
CA TYR A 581 21.86 10.70 9.25
C TYR A 581 22.01 9.87 7.99
N LEU A 582 23.25 9.61 7.61
CA LEU A 582 23.67 8.60 6.65
C LEU A 582 24.57 7.61 7.39
N GLU A 583 24.22 6.32 7.33
CA GLU A 583 24.91 5.25 8.04
C GLU A 583 25.30 4.14 7.07
N VAL A 584 26.56 3.72 7.09
CA VAL A 584 27.01 2.51 6.40
C VAL A 584 27.13 1.39 7.43
N ILE A 585 26.40 0.31 7.19
CA ILE A 585 26.34 -0.85 8.06
C ILE A 585 27.13 -1.98 7.39
N LYS A 586 28.10 -2.54 8.12
CA LYS A 586 28.84 -3.75 7.76
C LYS A 586 28.57 -4.81 8.81
N ASN A 587 28.07 -5.98 8.41
CA ASN A 587 27.86 -7.11 9.32
C ASN A 587 27.07 -6.73 10.60
N GLY A 588 25.98 -5.97 10.41
CA GLY A 588 25.13 -5.51 11.51
C GLY A 588 25.69 -4.36 12.36
N ARG A 589 26.89 -3.85 12.06
CA ARG A 589 27.53 -2.75 12.78
C ARG A 589 27.67 -1.51 11.90
N VAL A 590 27.36 -0.34 12.45
CA VAL A 590 27.62 0.93 11.77
C VAL A 590 29.14 1.17 11.75
N ILE A 591 29.72 1.25 10.56
CA ILE A 591 31.16 1.51 10.35
C ILE A 591 31.44 2.95 9.92
N PHE A 592 30.42 3.65 9.46
CA PHE A 592 30.50 5.05 9.08
C PHE A 592 29.16 5.71 9.35
N MET A 593 29.19 6.93 9.89
CA MET A 593 28.00 7.77 10.09
C MET A 593 28.36 9.22 9.81
N THR A 594 27.48 9.94 9.10
CA THR A 594 27.55 11.40 9.01
C THR A 594 26.16 12.02 9.20
N PRO A 595 26.03 13.12 9.96
CA PRO A 595 27.05 13.72 10.84
C PRO A 595 27.49 12.74 11.93
N GLU A 596 28.69 12.92 12.51
CA GLU A 596 29.15 12.05 13.58
C GLU A 596 28.20 12.07 14.78
N GLN A 597 28.13 10.97 15.54
CA GLN A 597 27.22 10.84 16.68
C GLN A 597 27.42 12.00 17.68
N GLY A 598 26.34 12.69 18.03
CA GLY A 598 26.36 13.83 18.94
C GLY A 598 26.56 15.19 18.26
N GLN A 599 26.88 15.22 16.97
CA GLN A 599 26.85 16.45 16.16
C GLN A 599 25.41 16.71 15.67
N ASN A 600 24.93 17.94 15.87
CA ASN A 600 23.56 18.35 15.55
C ASN A 600 23.55 19.36 14.38
N HIS A 601 24.35 19.10 13.36
CA HIS A 601 24.35 19.84 12.11
C HIS A 601 23.73 18.93 11.04
N PRO A 602 22.41 19.03 10.77
CA PRO A 602 21.82 18.22 9.72
C PRO A 602 22.56 18.46 8.41
N ILE A 603 22.73 17.41 7.62
CA ILE A 603 23.37 17.51 6.31
C ILE A 603 22.49 18.45 5.48
N PRO A 604 22.98 19.64 5.05
CA PRO A 604 22.16 20.57 4.29
C PRO A 604 21.59 19.90 3.03
N PRO A 605 20.46 20.39 2.48
CA PRO A 605 19.90 19.90 1.22
C PRO A 605 20.87 19.94 0.02
N GLU A 606 22.07 20.51 0.22
CA GLU A 606 23.12 20.76 -0.76
C GLU A 606 24.31 19.79 -0.63
N VAL A 607 24.25 18.75 0.21
CA VAL A 607 25.12 17.56 0.06
C VAL A 607 24.48 16.60 -0.95
N GLU A 608 24.11 17.17 -2.09
CA GLU A 608 23.97 16.47 -3.35
C GLU A 608 25.40 16.15 -3.80
N GLY A 609 25.90 14.95 -3.49
CA GLY A 609 27.32 14.71 -3.66
C GLY A 609 27.72 13.25 -3.56
N GLU A 610 28.85 12.95 -4.21
CA GLU A 610 29.55 11.69 -4.02
C GLU A 610 30.31 11.74 -2.70
N LEU A 611 30.05 10.78 -1.83
CA LEU A 611 30.83 10.50 -0.65
C LEU A 611 31.67 9.26 -0.93
N GLU A 612 32.97 9.35 -0.68
CA GLU A 612 33.90 8.22 -0.80
C GLU A 612 34.75 8.10 0.45
N PHE A 613 34.90 6.89 0.98
CA PHE A 613 35.85 6.56 2.04
C PHE A 613 36.34 5.12 1.90
N LEU A 614 37.37 4.76 2.67
CA LEU A 614 37.95 3.42 2.68
C LEU A 614 37.54 2.67 3.96
N ASP A 615 37.07 1.44 3.82
CA ASP A 615 37.02 0.46 4.90
C ASP A 615 38.35 -0.30 4.92
N GLU A 616 39.18 0.00 5.91
CA GLU A 616 40.50 -0.62 6.11
C GLU A 616 40.47 -1.78 7.11
N THR A 617 39.31 -2.09 7.70
CA THR A 617 39.22 -3.03 8.83
C THR A 617 38.71 -4.38 8.34
N PRO A 618 39.56 -5.41 8.18
CA PRO A 618 39.11 -6.75 7.83
C PRO A 618 38.12 -7.30 8.86
N SER A 619 37.27 -8.22 8.42
CA SER A 619 36.43 -9.02 9.31
C SER A 619 36.85 -10.49 9.25
N ASP A 620 36.49 -11.24 10.30
CA ASP A 620 36.73 -12.69 10.37
C ASP A 620 35.72 -13.50 9.52
N ARG A 621 34.81 -12.85 8.79
CA ARG A 621 33.84 -13.53 7.93
C ARG A 621 34.47 -13.89 6.59
N ALA A 622 34.04 -15.01 6.01
CA ALA A 622 34.37 -15.36 4.63
C ALA A 622 33.80 -14.35 3.62
N GLU A 623 32.64 -13.78 3.94
CA GLU A 623 31.95 -12.77 3.14
C GLU A 623 31.36 -11.69 4.06
N ASP A 624 31.66 -10.43 3.75
CA ASP A 624 31.07 -9.27 4.40
C ASP A 624 29.85 -8.79 3.64
N TYR A 625 28.81 -8.34 4.34
CA TYR A 625 27.73 -7.58 3.72
C TYR A 625 27.76 -6.13 4.18
N TYR A 626 27.52 -5.23 3.24
CA TYR A 626 27.41 -3.79 3.46
C TYR A 626 26.05 -3.28 2.98
N TYR A 627 25.38 -2.43 3.74
CA TYR A 627 24.25 -1.66 3.22
C TYR A 627 24.21 -0.25 3.81
N LEU A 628 23.55 0.65 3.10
CA LEU A 628 23.40 2.04 3.46
C LEU A 628 22.01 2.27 4.05
N ARG A 629 21.94 3.02 5.15
CA ARG A 629 20.70 3.51 5.75
C ARG A 629 20.73 5.03 5.83
N LEU A 630 19.66 5.66 5.36
CA LEU A 630 19.42 7.08 5.58
C LEU A 630 18.31 7.26 6.61
N THR A 631 18.47 8.22 7.51
CA THR A 631 17.40 8.78 8.33
C THR A 631 17.16 10.21 7.87
N LEU A 632 15.95 10.47 7.38
CA LEU A 632 15.50 11.76 6.89
C LEU A 632 14.67 12.48 7.97
N HIS A 633 14.37 13.76 7.73
CA HIS A 633 13.43 14.50 8.56
C HIS A 633 12.07 13.78 8.70
N GLY A 634 11.43 13.92 9.87
CA GLY A 634 10.22 13.15 10.21
C GLY A 634 10.49 11.68 10.55
N SER A 635 11.76 11.31 10.76
CA SER A 635 12.20 9.93 11.01
C SER A 635 11.87 8.99 9.85
N GLU A 636 11.67 9.52 8.64
CA GLU A 636 11.57 8.72 7.42
C GLU A 636 12.94 8.08 7.13
N ARG A 637 12.94 6.92 6.50
CA ARG A 637 14.13 6.11 6.21
C ARG A 637 14.23 5.66 4.75
N VAL A 638 15.45 5.36 4.34
CA VAL A 638 15.82 4.72 3.06
C VAL A 638 16.87 3.64 3.35
N TRP A 639 16.78 2.49 2.68
CA TRP A 639 17.75 1.38 2.81
C TRP A 639 18.18 0.87 1.45
N SER A 640 19.48 0.94 1.13
CA SER A 640 20.01 0.30 -0.08
C SER A 640 19.90 -1.22 0.01
N SER A 641 19.79 -1.93 -1.13
CA SER A 641 20.17 -3.34 -1.12
C SER A 641 21.60 -3.53 -0.61
N PRO A 642 21.90 -4.67 0.05
CA PRO A 642 23.25 -4.97 0.46
C PRO A 642 24.18 -5.23 -0.73
N VAL A 643 25.48 -5.06 -0.49
CA VAL A 643 26.59 -5.53 -1.33
C VAL A 643 27.34 -6.58 -0.55
N TRP A 644 27.60 -7.73 -1.17
CA TRP A 644 28.34 -8.83 -0.55
C TRP A 644 29.75 -8.92 -1.12
N VAL A 645 30.75 -8.97 -0.25
CA VAL A 645 32.16 -8.92 -0.62
C VAL A 645 32.93 -10.02 0.10
N ALA A 646 33.29 -11.06 -0.64
CA ALA A 646 34.16 -12.11 -0.16
C ALA A 646 35.63 -11.65 -0.13
N ASN A 647 36.35 -12.09 0.89
CA ASN A 647 37.80 -11.93 0.97
C ASN A 647 38.45 -12.76 -0.15
N LYS A 648 39.48 -12.22 -0.82
CA LYS A 648 40.27 -12.98 -1.80
C LYS A 648 41.36 -13.81 -1.13
#